data_AF-A0A838IF41-F1
#
_entry.id   AF-A0A838IF41-F1
#
_cell.length_a   1.000
_cell.length_b   1.000
_cell.length_c   1.000
_cell.angle_alpha   90.00
_cell.angle_beta   90.00
_cell.angle_gamma   90.00
#
_symmetry.space_group_name_H-M   'P 1'
#
loop_
_entity.id
_entity.type
_entity.pdbx_description
1 polymer ?
#
loop_
_entity_poly.entity_id
_entity_poly.type
_entity_poly.pdbx_seq_one_letter_code
_entity_poly.pdbx_strand_id
1 'polypeptide(L)'
;MTLVLATPLAAQTIASQSTSTPFAGVRVVEGRTSGPATSFSAAYISLCNDYVHVDASSPESLRTSGNWAQSVGAQLAVNGDFYAFANNTSHVYGDAVGSGTRWPSIRTGHDDAYASSWFYMDYGWIAFGNGWVEYSNSKHVKRNPQIYGATEGYRPTSPSTNLPAGTLALVSGFPQLVIEGKAHSCPSPTTTNCFPDRGDMQSRHPRTAMGLSRDRKTFILVAVDGRTTGNSGMYGTELAKLMHDLGAWTAFNLDGGGSTQMWLQGRGTINTPSDGSPRSVLNSWGIFAGSGSGKGRVPGSCDQIIDEVLHQSHIYETGTTSDIDGDGRADVCGRGPEGIECALSQGNGFGTTIAGPTLRDSSGWADPTNYSTIRMGDINGDGRADICARANARVNCWLSDGTGFPTRIDGPALSNAEGFDDLKYFSTLRIADFNGDGMDDVCVRTADDFRCYPSTGTGFSPAVIGPPLSDASGWGTPDNYGSIRMADINGDGRADVCARANAGVRCWLSNGNGFPTRIDGPTWSNALGWNDIKHWSTIRMGDINADGRADICGRGPDGMICHLSQGNSFGPAIVGPALSDADGWGDYDNYSTIRLADVDGDGTLDLCGRANAGMRCWLWDGEKFGRRITGGLADDTGWNRERFYRTIQFADVNDDGRADLCARASAGWMCWLSDGNGFPTRIDGPPWSDASGWGEAKYYATIRSGGPRRQADPGEQPGEDVAVSDDVAVGGDVAVGEDVAAAQDVGLVADVAPLNPSDTSLPHDASLADAGSDAPPSGAEVETTNQTSASASSCTCTLSPSPHPAAPLALAALGLCVGVIRRAQARLFKAGA
;
A
#
# COMPACT_ATOMS: atom_id res chain seq x y z
N MET A 1 -7.78 64.89 3.22
CA MET A 1 -7.62 63.61 3.93
C MET A 1 -7.89 62.50 2.93
N THR A 2 -6.83 62.00 2.28
CA THR A 2 -6.96 61.10 1.14
C THR A 2 -6.75 59.67 1.62
N LEU A 3 -7.83 58.88 1.64
CA LEU A 3 -7.78 57.50 2.13
C LEU A 3 -7.09 56.61 1.09
N VAL A 4 -5.82 56.30 1.30
CA VAL A 4 -5.12 55.30 0.49
C VAL A 4 -5.64 53.92 0.89
N LEU A 5 -6.56 53.39 0.08
CA LEU A 5 -7.01 52.01 0.19
C LEU A 5 -5.81 51.09 -0.12
N ALA A 6 -5.24 50.49 0.91
CA ALA A 6 -4.26 49.43 0.75
C ALA A 6 -4.96 48.23 0.10
N THR A 7 -4.62 47.93 -1.16
CA THR A 7 -5.03 46.69 -1.81
C THR A 7 -4.49 45.52 -1.00
N PRO A 8 -5.31 44.51 -0.65
CA PRO A 8 -4.79 43.31 -0.01
C PRO A 8 -3.75 42.68 -0.93
N LEU A 9 -2.58 42.29 -0.38
CA LEU A 9 -1.64 41.50 -1.17
C LEU A 9 -2.34 40.19 -1.54
N ALA A 10 -2.40 39.91 -2.85
CA ALA A 10 -2.92 38.64 -3.33
C ALA A 10 -2.09 37.49 -2.72
N ALA A 11 -2.78 36.47 -2.19
CA ALA A 11 -2.11 35.25 -1.76
C ALA A 11 -1.45 34.59 -2.98
N GLN A 12 -0.25 34.03 -2.79
CA GLN A 12 0.36 33.26 -3.87
C GLN A 12 -0.48 32.01 -4.16
N THR A 13 -0.89 31.87 -5.42
CA THR A 13 -1.53 30.67 -5.96
C THR A 13 -0.58 30.06 -6.98
N ILE A 14 -0.43 28.73 -6.95
CA ILE A 14 0.27 27.98 -8.00
C ILE A 14 -0.58 28.08 -9.28
N ALA A 15 -0.02 28.68 -10.32
CA ALA A 15 -0.68 28.93 -11.60
C ALA A 15 -0.52 27.78 -12.59
N SER A 16 0.60 27.07 -12.50
CA SER A 16 0.98 25.95 -13.37
C SER A 16 2.00 25.07 -12.66
N GLN A 17 1.94 23.76 -12.89
CA GLN A 17 2.94 22.81 -12.43
C GLN A 17 3.09 21.65 -13.42
N SER A 18 4.29 21.10 -13.52
CA SER A 18 4.58 19.81 -14.16
C SER A 18 5.21 18.85 -13.16
N THR A 19 4.91 17.56 -13.29
CA THR A 19 5.39 16.50 -12.38
C THR A 19 6.21 15.49 -13.17
N SER A 20 7.27 14.96 -12.56
CA SER A 20 8.09 13.87 -13.10
C SER A 20 8.59 12.97 -11.98
N THR A 21 8.88 11.70 -12.28
CA THR A 21 9.49 10.74 -11.34
C THR A 21 10.87 10.34 -11.90
N PRO A 22 11.90 11.20 -11.77
CA PRO A 22 13.22 10.95 -12.38
C PRO A 22 13.97 9.74 -11.81
N PHE A 23 13.65 9.32 -10.58
CA PHE A 23 14.19 8.13 -9.94
C PHE A 23 13.08 7.46 -9.12
N ALA A 24 13.16 6.14 -8.93
CA ALA A 24 12.24 5.43 -8.04
C ALA A 24 12.20 6.10 -6.66
N GLY A 25 11.00 6.26 -6.08
CA GLY A 25 10.80 6.95 -4.81
C GLY A 25 11.10 8.47 -4.79
N VAL A 26 11.49 9.10 -5.90
CA VAL A 26 11.78 10.54 -5.98
C VAL A 26 10.94 11.20 -7.07
N ARG A 27 9.90 11.94 -6.66
CA ARG A 27 8.98 12.68 -7.54
C ARG A 27 9.26 14.18 -7.47
N VAL A 28 9.58 14.80 -8.60
CA VAL A 28 9.89 16.24 -8.71
C VAL A 28 8.74 16.98 -9.38
N VAL A 29 8.31 18.08 -8.75
CA VAL A 29 7.32 19.04 -9.26
C VAL A 29 8.03 20.35 -9.57
N GLU A 30 7.88 20.85 -10.80
CA GLU A 30 8.36 22.15 -11.22
C GLU A 30 7.16 23.06 -11.45
N GLY A 31 7.06 24.14 -10.68
CA GLY A 31 5.86 24.95 -10.56
C GLY A 31 6.11 26.45 -10.63
N ARG A 32 5.04 27.22 -10.84
CA ARG A 32 5.11 28.69 -10.98
C ARG A 32 3.87 29.37 -10.42
N THR A 33 4.06 30.49 -9.73
CA THR A 33 2.98 31.25 -9.08
C THR A 33 2.41 32.35 -9.98
N SER A 34 1.14 32.72 -9.76
CA SER A 34 0.44 33.76 -10.53
C SER A 34 0.80 35.19 -10.11
N GLY A 35 1.03 35.41 -8.81
CA GLY A 35 1.11 36.76 -8.23
C GLY A 35 1.89 36.80 -6.91
N PRO A 36 3.11 37.41 -6.88
CA PRO A 36 3.93 37.81 -8.02
C PRO A 36 4.71 36.62 -8.59
N ALA A 37 4.83 36.59 -9.92
CA ALA A 37 5.38 35.45 -10.65
C ALA A 37 6.77 35.03 -10.15
N THR A 38 6.87 33.76 -9.77
CA THR A 38 8.04 33.10 -9.18
C THR A 38 7.99 31.61 -9.51
N SER A 39 9.08 31.04 -10.04
CA SER A 39 9.23 29.59 -10.22
C SER A 39 9.75 28.90 -8.96
N PHE A 40 9.42 27.62 -8.78
CA PHE A 40 9.97 26.75 -7.76
C PHE A 40 10.13 25.31 -8.27
N SER A 41 11.06 24.57 -7.65
CA SER A 41 11.22 23.13 -7.81
C SER A 41 11.01 22.48 -6.44
N ALA A 42 10.13 21.49 -6.37
CA ALA A 42 9.80 20.75 -5.14
C ALA A 42 10.03 19.25 -5.37
N ALA A 43 10.91 18.64 -4.59
CA ALA A 43 11.16 17.21 -4.60
C ALA A 43 10.42 16.55 -3.44
N TYR A 44 9.73 15.45 -3.76
CA TYR A 44 9.04 14.56 -2.84
C TYR A 44 9.80 13.24 -2.80
N ILE A 45 10.32 12.88 -1.64
CA ILE A 45 11.13 11.68 -1.42
C ILE A 45 10.32 10.72 -0.55
N SER A 46 10.01 9.54 -1.09
CA SER A 46 9.37 8.44 -0.36
C SER A 46 10.36 7.90 0.68
N LEU A 47 10.03 8.04 1.95
CA LEU A 47 10.80 7.50 3.07
C LEU A 47 10.37 6.08 3.46
N CYS A 48 9.52 5.43 2.65
CA CYS A 48 9.09 4.06 2.87
C CYS A 48 9.96 3.02 2.15
N ASN A 49 10.61 3.39 1.05
CA ASN A 49 11.18 2.41 0.15
C ASN A 49 12.63 2.10 0.54
N ASP A 50 13.00 0.82 0.59
CA ASP A 50 14.34 0.34 0.97
C ASP A 50 15.44 1.03 0.16
N TYR A 51 15.23 1.13 -1.14
CA TYR A 51 16.13 1.73 -2.11
C TYR A 51 16.28 3.26 -1.99
N VAL A 52 15.58 3.92 -1.06
CA VAL A 52 15.74 5.36 -0.78
C VAL A 52 16.48 5.56 0.55
N HIS A 53 17.64 6.18 0.47
CA HIS A 53 18.42 6.63 1.62
C HIS A 53 18.64 8.15 1.57
N VAL A 54 18.56 8.82 2.71
CA VAL A 54 18.82 10.26 2.85
C VAL A 54 20.08 10.45 3.69
N ASP A 55 21.07 11.15 3.14
CA ASP A 55 22.28 11.55 3.87
C ASP A 55 22.54 13.05 3.71
N ALA A 56 23.42 13.59 4.54
CA ALA A 56 23.96 14.93 4.40
C ALA A 56 25.49 14.89 4.32
N SER A 57 26.09 15.98 3.86
CA SER A 57 27.54 16.16 3.81
C SER A 57 28.17 16.12 5.22
N SER A 58 29.28 15.40 5.36
CA SER A 58 30.19 15.49 6.51
C SER A 58 31.06 16.78 6.44
N PRO A 59 31.84 17.14 7.48
CA PRO A 59 32.57 18.41 7.51
C PRO A 59 33.71 18.48 6.48
N GLU A 60 33.46 19.09 5.33
CA GLU A 60 34.43 19.19 4.23
C GLU A 60 34.78 20.64 3.82
N SER A 61 35.40 20.81 2.65
CA SER A 61 35.64 22.08 1.98
C SER A 61 34.41 22.51 1.17
N LEU A 62 34.25 23.83 0.97
CA LEU A 62 33.09 24.42 0.28
C LEU A 62 32.86 23.83 -1.13
N ARG A 63 31.71 23.18 -1.35
CA ARG A 63 31.26 22.68 -2.66
C ARG A 63 29.85 23.19 -2.99
N THR A 64 29.51 23.25 -4.27
CA THR A 64 28.10 23.35 -4.67
C THR A 64 27.42 22.02 -4.35
N SER A 65 26.13 22.05 -4.00
CA SER A 65 25.36 20.83 -3.68
C SER A 65 25.41 19.82 -4.82
N GLY A 66 25.37 20.28 -6.06
CA GLY A 66 25.52 19.44 -7.25
C GLY A 66 26.91 18.81 -7.43
N ASN A 67 28.00 19.51 -7.07
CA ASN A 67 29.35 18.94 -7.16
C ASN A 67 29.61 17.94 -6.02
N TRP A 68 29.07 18.21 -4.83
CA TRP A 68 29.09 17.24 -3.74
C TRP A 68 28.30 15.98 -4.11
N ALA A 69 27.07 16.12 -4.61
CA ALA A 69 26.20 15.01 -5.04
C ALA A 69 26.90 14.06 -6.02
N GLN A 70 27.51 14.60 -7.08
CA GLN A 70 28.31 13.84 -8.05
C GLN A 70 29.45 13.08 -7.39
N SER A 71 30.12 13.68 -6.40
CA SER A 71 31.26 13.04 -5.71
C SER A 71 30.87 11.96 -4.69
N VAL A 72 29.60 11.88 -4.30
CA VAL A 72 29.08 10.85 -3.38
C VAL A 72 28.13 9.85 -4.04
N GLY A 73 27.71 10.09 -5.29
CA GLY A 73 26.77 9.23 -6.03
C GLY A 73 25.29 9.50 -5.78
N ALA A 74 24.93 10.66 -5.22
CA ALA A 74 23.52 11.02 -4.96
C ALA A 74 22.76 11.37 -6.25
N GLN A 75 21.47 11.03 -6.29
CA GLN A 75 20.57 11.23 -7.44
C GLN A 75 19.96 12.64 -7.43
N LEU A 76 19.73 13.21 -6.24
CA LEU A 76 19.24 14.57 -6.04
C LEU A 76 19.99 15.21 -4.87
N ALA A 77 20.29 16.52 -4.94
CA ALA A 77 20.82 17.26 -3.80
C ALA A 77 20.31 18.70 -3.73
N VAL A 78 20.23 19.21 -2.50
CA VAL A 78 19.76 20.56 -2.16
C VAL A 78 20.66 21.17 -1.10
N ASN A 79 20.89 22.49 -1.16
CA ASN A 79 21.74 23.17 -0.18
C ASN A 79 21.16 23.07 1.25
N GLY A 80 22.05 23.06 2.24
CA GLY A 80 21.70 22.87 3.63
C GLY A 80 21.51 24.16 4.44
N ASP A 81 21.99 24.11 5.67
CA ASP A 81 21.87 25.11 6.72
C ASP A 81 22.63 26.41 6.38
N PHE A 82 22.26 27.48 7.07
CA PHE A 82 23.01 28.72 7.09
C PHE A 82 24.39 28.53 7.68
N TYR A 83 25.33 29.38 7.26
CA TYR A 83 26.72 29.29 7.70
C TYR A 83 27.40 30.66 7.77
N ALA A 84 28.51 30.71 8.51
CA ALA A 84 29.42 31.84 8.51
C ALA A 84 30.89 31.40 8.63
N PHE A 85 31.77 32.37 8.38
CA PHE A 85 33.21 32.25 8.55
C PHE A 85 33.63 33.19 9.68
N ALA A 86 34.13 32.64 10.79
CA ALA A 86 34.59 33.42 11.92
C ALA A 86 35.73 32.67 12.63
N ASN A 87 36.69 33.40 13.20
CA ASN A 87 37.89 32.83 13.83
C ASN A 87 38.62 31.82 12.91
N ASN A 88 38.75 32.16 11.62
CA ASN A 88 39.27 31.32 10.52
C ASN A 88 38.60 29.94 10.36
N THR A 89 37.42 29.72 10.97
CA THR A 89 36.70 28.46 10.97
C THR A 89 35.31 28.64 10.37
N SER A 90 34.95 27.75 9.45
CA SER A 90 33.64 27.75 8.78
C SER A 90 32.64 26.92 9.59
N HIS A 91 31.61 27.54 10.15
CA HIS A 91 30.58 26.85 10.93
C HIS A 91 29.20 26.99 10.29
N VAL A 92 28.38 25.95 10.43
CA VAL A 92 26.93 26.04 10.20
C VAL A 92 26.25 26.59 11.46
N TYR A 93 25.15 27.32 11.30
CA TYR A 93 24.47 28.00 12.41
C TYR A 93 23.66 27.06 13.30
N GLY A 94 23.33 25.87 12.81
CA GLY A 94 22.74 24.78 13.58
C GLY A 94 23.64 23.57 13.73
N ASP A 95 23.05 22.46 14.17
CA ASP A 95 23.72 21.17 14.28
C ASP A 95 23.72 20.44 12.93
N ALA A 96 24.65 19.50 12.76
CA ALA A 96 24.78 18.72 11.53
C ALA A 96 25.34 17.31 11.78
N VAL A 97 24.84 16.34 11.03
CA VAL A 97 25.33 14.95 10.97
C VAL A 97 25.37 14.56 9.50
N GLY A 98 26.46 13.93 9.06
CA GLY A 98 26.58 13.41 7.70
C GLY A 98 27.39 12.11 7.68
N SER A 99 26.91 11.12 6.94
CA SER A 99 27.48 9.77 6.84
C SER A 99 27.78 9.15 8.21
N GLY A 100 26.77 9.15 9.11
CA GLY A 100 26.88 8.62 10.48
C GLY A 100 27.66 9.48 11.46
N THR A 101 28.31 10.57 11.01
CA THR A 101 29.24 11.35 11.81
C THR A 101 28.68 12.73 12.13
N ARG A 102 28.43 13.00 13.42
CA ARG A 102 28.07 14.35 13.89
C ARG A 102 29.25 15.29 13.69
N TRP A 103 28.96 16.48 13.19
CA TRP A 103 29.95 17.53 13.00
C TRP A 103 30.53 17.95 14.38
N PRO A 104 31.85 18.20 14.49
CA PRO A 104 32.45 18.69 15.74
C PRO A 104 31.80 20.01 16.17
N SER A 105 31.58 20.22 17.48
CA SER A 105 30.83 21.39 17.98
C SER A 105 31.38 22.73 17.49
N ILE A 106 32.71 22.86 17.36
CA ILE A 106 33.45 24.01 16.79
C ILE A 106 33.12 24.32 15.30
N ARG A 107 32.24 23.53 14.68
CA ARG A 107 31.76 23.68 13.29
C ARG A 107 30.23 23.87 13.22
N THR A 108 29.53 23.96 14.35
CA THR A 108 28.06 23.98 14.44
C THR A 108 27.55 25.05 15.40
N GLY A 109 26.23 25.26 15.43
CA GLY A 109 25.52 26.09 16.41
C GLY A 109 25.55 25.59 17.87
N HIS A 110 26.47 24.67 18.18
CA HIS A 110 26.82 24.18 19.51
C HIS A 110 28.23 24.65 19.97
N ASP A 111 28.93 25.48 19.19
CA ASP A 111 30.19 26.09 19.62
C ASP A 111 29.94 27.16 20.70
N ASP A 112 30.41 26.89 21.92
CA ASP A 112 30.33 27.78 23.08
C ASP A 112 31.03 29.14 22.86
N ALA A 113 31.98 29.23 21.90
CA ALA A 113 32.55 30.53 21.50
C ALA A 113 31.50 31.50 20.95
N TYR A 114 30.35 31.00 20.49
CA TYR A 114 29.21 31.79 20.02
C TYR A 114 28.01 31.75 20.98
N ALA A 115 28.18 31.36 22.26
CA ALA A 115 27.07 31.26 23.23
C ALA A 115 26.27 32.56 23.46
N SER A 116 26.82 33.72 23.08
CA SER A 116 26.16 35.04 23.08
C SER A 116 25.51 35.43 21.74
N SER A 117 25.66 34.62 20.70
CA SER A 117 25.12 34.87 19.36
C SER A 117 23.67 34.40 19.27
N TRP A 118 22.86 35.12 18.51
CA TRP A 118 21.42 34.89 18.37
C TRP A 118 21.07 33.48 17.85
N PHE A 119 21.91 32.88 17.00
CA PHE A 119 21.68 31.53 16.45
C PHE A 119 22.05 30.37 17.40
N TYR A 120 22.78 30.62 18.48
CA TYR A 120 23.31 29.56 19.35
C TYR A 120 22.17 28.74 19.98
N MET A 121 22.11 27.46 19.62
CA MET A 121 21.00 26.55 19.95
C MET A 121 19.59 27.09 19.60
N ASP A 122 19.41 27.93 18.58
CA ASP A 122 18.12 28.60 18.26
C ASP A 122 17.30 27.93 17.13
N TYR A 123 18.00 27.17 16.30
CA TYR A 123 17.52 26.37 15.19
C TYR A 123 16.60 25.20 15.58
N GLY A 124 15.84 24.71 14.59
CA GLY A 124 15.29 23.34 14.59
C GLY A 124 16.07 22.46 13.60
N TRP A 125 15.69 21.18 13.49
CA TRP A 125 16.33 20.25 12.55
C TRP A 125 15.38 19.15 12.07
N ILE A 126 15.77 18.49 10.98
CA ILE A 126 15.27 17.17 10.56
C ILE A 126 16.45 16.21 10.57
N ALA A 127 16.26 15.03 11.15
CA ALA A 127 17.28 14.01 11.36
C ALA A 127 16.76 12.63 10.97
N PHE A 128 17.61 11.86 10.30
CA PHE A 128 17.37 10.49 9.85
C PHE A 128 18.28 9.52 10.59
N GLY A 129 17.77 8.32 10.86
CA GLY A 129 18.56 7.17 11.28
C GLY A 129 18.09 5.89 10.60
N ASN A 130 18.46 4.74 11.16
CA ASN A 130 18.11 3.44 10.60
C ASN A 130 16.63 3.12 10.83
N GLY A 131 15.76 3.38 9.84
CA GLY A 131 14.33 3.09 9.88
C GLY A 131 13.46 4.21 10.49
N TRP A 132 14.02 5.39 10.76
CA TRP A 132 13.29 6.48 11.42
C TRP A 132 13.72 7.87 10.94
N VAL A 133 12.77 8.81 10.93
CA VAL A 133 13.00 10.25 10.80
C VAL A 133 12.33 10.95 11.97
N GLU A 134 12.99 11.97 12.46
CA GLU A 134 12.52 12.81 13.54
C GLU A 134 12.86 14.26 13.25
N TYR A 135 12.06 15.19 13.77
CA TYR A 135 12.36 16.61 13.72
C TYR A 135 12.45 17.17 15.13
N SER A 136 13.06 18.34 15.28
CA SER A 136 13.00 19.07 16.53
C SER A 136 12.63 20.52 16.27
N ASN A 137 11.57 20.97 16.95
CA ASN A 137 11.07 22.34 16.83
C ASN A 137 12.17 23.37 17.13
N SER A 138 12.11 24.53 16.46
CA SER A 138 13.05 25.62 16.75
C SER A 138 12.95 26.08 18.20
N LYS A 139 14.02 26.66 18.74
CA LYS A 139 14.02 27.14 20.14
C LYS A 139 12.98 28.24 20.36
N HIS A 140 12.69 29.06 19.35
CA HIS A 140 11.60 30.02 19.37
C HIS A 140 10.23 29.33 19.55
N VAL A 141 9.93 28.28 18.79
CA VAL A 141 8.68 27.50 18.95
C VAL A 141 8.65 26.82 20.34
N LYS A 142 9.74 26.19 20.76
CA LYS A 142 9.89 25.55 22.08
C LYS A 142 9.69 26.49 23.27
N ARG A 143 10.11 27.76 23.13
CA ARG A 143 9.92 28.83 24.13
C ARG A 143 8.50 29.41 24.13
N ASN A 144 7.74 29.24 23.04
CA ASN A 144 6.40 29.80 22.87
C ASN A 144 5.33 28.72 22.60
N PRO A 145 5.26 27.62 23.38
CA PRO A 145 4.35 26.51 23.08
C PRO A 145 2.88 26.92 23.19
N GLN A 146 2.57 27.96 24.00
CA GLN A 146 1.23 28.55 24.12
C GLN A 146 0.78 29.32 22.87
N ILE A 147 1.70 29.71 21.98
CA ILE A 147 1.39 30.42 20.72
C ILE A 147 1.17 29.41 19.59
N TYR A 148 2.03 28.39 19.50
CA TYR A 148 2.03 27.43 18.40
C TYR A 148 1.16 26.18 18.66
N GLY A 149 0.98 25.83 19.94
CA GLY A 149 0.33 24.59 20.36
C GLY A 149 1.13 23.34 19.97
N ALA A 150 2.46 23.43 19.98
CA ALA A 150 3.35 22.36 19.52
C ALA A 150 3.42 21.21 20.54
N THR A 151 3.11 20.00 20.09
CA THR A 151 3.03 18.75 20.86
C THR A 151 3.94 17.65 20.32
N GLU A 152 4.39 17.75 19.08
CA GLU A 152 5.15 16.72 18.36
C GLU A 152 6.62 17.12 18.14
N GLY A 153 7.44 16.12 17.80
CA GLY A 153 8.88 16.25 17.54
C GLY A 153 9.76 15.90 18.75
N TYR A 154 11.05 15.65 18.51
CA TYR A 154 12.01 15.31 19.56
C TYR A 154 12.10 16.42 20.61
N ARG A 155 11.65 16.10 21.84
CA ARG A 155 11.60 17.00 22.99
C ARG A 155 10.83 18.29 22.62
N PRO A 156 9.50 18.20 22.39
CA PRO A 156 8.74 19.14 21.56
C PRO A 156 8.76 20.59 22.08
N THR A 157 8.89 20.75 23.40
CA THR A 157 8.93 22.02 24.14
C THR A 157 10.27 22.28 24.86
N SER A 158 11.23 21.35 24.80
CA SER A 158 12.45 21.39 25.62
C SER A 158 13.72 21.56 24.76
N PRO A 159 14.52 22.62 24.98
CA PRO A 159 15.85 22.76 24.39
C PRO A 159 16.77 21.60 24.80
N SER A 160 17.60 21.13 23.87
CA SER A 160 18.43 19.93 24.04
C SER A 160 19.59 19.93 23.06
N THR A 161 20.81 19.69 23.55
CA THR A 161 22.00 19.40 22.71
C THR A 161 22.12 17.91 22.34
N ASN A 162 21.32 17.03 22.97
CA ASN A 162 21.25 15.62 22.61
C ASN A 162 20.45 15.44 21.31
N LEU A 163 20.93 14.53 20.45
CA LEU A 163 20.23 14.00 19.29
C LEU A 163 19.62 12.62 19.61
N PRO A 164 18.72 12.09 18.77
CA PRO A 164 18.31 10.68 18.82
C PRO A 164 19.52 9.74 18.62
N ALA A 165 19.51 8.59 19.29
CA ALA A 165 20.55 7.59 19.12
C ALA A 165 20.52 7.00 17.69
N GLY A 166 21.68 6.75 17.10
CA GLY A 166 21.77 6.23 15.73
C GLY A 166 21.38 7.24 14.64
N THR A 167 21.44 8.55 14.91
CA THR A 167 21.29 9.58 13.87
C THR A 167 22.40 9.40 12.82
N LEU A 168 22.00 9.13 11.56
CA LEU A 168 22.89 8.95 10.42
C LEU A 168 23.11 10.25 9.64
N ALA A 169 22.08 11.10 9.56
CA ALA A 169 22.10 12.35 8.82
C ALA A 169 21.21 13.40 9.49
N LEU A 170 21.63 14.67 9.48
CA LEU A 170 20.91 15.79 10.09
C LEU A 170 21.36 17.09 9.45
N VAL A 171 20.40 17.91 9.05
CA VAL A 171 20.61 19.33 8.72
C VAL A 171 19.65 20.17 9.55
N SER A 172 20.13 21.30 10.04
CA SER A 172 19.34 22.27 10.80
C SER A 172 18.70 23.32 9.88
N GLY A 173 17.62 23.94 10.33
CA GLY A 173 16.91 24.98 9.59
C GLY A 173 16.08 25.89 10.48
N PHE A 174 15.93 27.14 10.05
CA PHE A 174 15.18 28.18 10.76
C PHE A 174 14.91 29.42 9.86
N PRO A 175 13.86 30.20 10.15
CA PRO A 175 12.82 29.90 11.13
C PRO A 175 11.98 28.68 10.72
N GLN A 176 11.20 28.16 11.67
CA GLN A 176 10.23 27.12 11.38
C GLN A 176 9.06 27.74 10.60
N LEU A 177 8.70 27.11 9.49
CA LEU A 177 7.75 27.59 8.49
C LEU A 177 6.35 27.02 8.69
N VAL A 178 6.27 25.73 9.04
CA VAL A 178 5.02 25.04 9.35
C VAL A 178 5.23 24.31 10.67
N ILE A 179 4.26 24.43 11.58
CA ILE A 179 4.26 23.79 12.90
C ILE A 179 2.95 23.01 13.04
N GLU A 180 3.03 21.68 13.09
CA GLU A 180 1.88 20.76 13.25
C GLU A 180 0.69 21.15 12.36
N GLY A 181 0.96 21.19 11.05
CA GLY A 181 0.02 21.50 9.99
C GLY A 181 -0.31 22.99 9.81
N LYS A 182 0.11 23.87 10.71
CA LYS A 182 -0.20 25.30 10.67
C LYS A 182 0.95 26.06 9.99
N ALA A 183 0.69 26.66 8.84
CA ALA A 183 1.63 27.58 8.21
C ALA A 183 1.81 28.84 9.06
N HIS A 184 3.06 29.23 9.35
CA HIS A 184 3.35 30.43 10.12
C HIS A 184 2.93 31.68 9.33
N SER A 185 2.11 32.52 9.95
CA SER A 185 1.44 33.65 9.30
C SER A 185 1.41 34.89 10.18
N CYS A 186 1.30 36.05 9.54
CA CYS A 186 1.47 37.38 10.14
C CYS A 186 0.51 38.38 9.48
N PRO A 187 0.08 39.46 10.17
CA PRO A 187 -0.76 40.51 9.56
C PRO A 187 -0.12 41.23 8.36
N SER A 188 1.21 41.23 8.25
CA SER A 188 1.96 41.59 7.06
C SER A 188 3.25 40.76 6.99
N PRO A 189 3.69 40.32 5.79
CA PRO A 189 4.99 39.65 5.62
C PRO A 189 6.18 40.56 5.95
N THR A 190 6.01 41.89 5.91
CA THR A 190 7.09 42.87 6.12
C THR A 190 7.23 43.35 7.56
N THR A 191 6.42 42.85 8.51
CA THR A 191 6.49 43.26 9.92
C THR A 191 7.71 42.65 10.61
N THR A 192 8.48 43.47 11.34
CA THR A 192 9.71 43.07 12.03
C THR A 192 9.55 41.84 12.94
N ASN A 193 8.41 41.74 13.60
CA ASN A 193 8.11 40.69 14.57
C ASN A 193 7.50 39.43 13.93
N CYS A 194 7.37 39.38 12.60
CA CYS A 194 6.79 38.24 11.89
C CYS A 194 7.70 36.99 11.98
N PHE A 195 8.99 37.18 11.73
CA PHE A 195 10.04 36.18 11.98
C PHE A 195 11.13 36.89 12.81
N PRO A 196 10.99 36.95 14.14
CA PRO A 196 11.86 37.78 14.99
C PRO A 196 13.33 37.37 14.88
N ASP A 197 13.58 36.07 14.70
CA ASP A 197 14.91 35.48 14.57
C ASP A 197 15.61 35.86 13.25
N ARG A 198 14.86 36.25 12.20
CA ARG A 198 15.38 36.38 10.82
C ARG A 198 14.75 37.52 10.03
N GLY A 199 15.42 38.67 10.06
CA GLY A 199 15.04 39.88 9.32
C GLY A 199 14.89 39.71 7.79
N ASP A 200 15.70 38.85 7.17
CA ASP A 200 15.63 38.64 5.72
C ASP A 200 14.33 37.98 5.24
N MET A 201 13.58 37.31 6.14
CA MET A 201 12.27 36.72 5.82
C MET A 201 11.19 37.78 5.50
N GLN A 202 11.44 39.04 5.87
CA GLN A 202 10.62 40.21 5.54
C GLN A 202 10.86 40.73 4.11
N SER A 203 11.77 40.09 3.35
CA SER A 203 12.09 40.43 1.96
C SER A 203 11.86 39.25 1.01
N ARG A 204 11.59 39.56 -0.26
CA ARG A 204 11.46 38.55 -1.33
C ARG A 204 12.84 38.11 -1.82
N HIS A 205 13.16 36.83 -1.65
CA HIS A 205 14.44 36.24 -2.04
C HIS A 205 14.22 34.85 -2.68
N PRO A 206 15.23 34.30 -3.38
CA PRO A 206 15.34 32.86 -3.53
C PRO A 206 15.35 32.20 -2.15
N ARG A 207 14.69 31.05 -2.02
CA ARG A 207 14.53 30.32 -0.77
C ARG A 207 14.85 28.86 -0.98
N THR A 208 15.42 28.24 0.04
CA THR A 208 15.49 26.79 0.15
C THR A 208 14.72 26.38 1.40
N ALA A 209 14.01 25.26 1.36
CA ALA A 209 13.26 24.73 2.50
C ALA A 209 13.27 23.21 2.53
N MET A 210 13.06 22.66 3.72
CA MET A 210 12.85 21.24 3.97
C MET A 210 11.61 21.02 4.85
N GLY A 211 10.96 19.87 4.74
CA GLY A 211 9.81 19.53 5.58
C GLY A 211 9.44 18.05 5.51
N LEU A 212 8.55 17.62 6.41
CA LEU A 212 8.00 16.27 6.46
C LEU A 212 6.47 16.31 6.35
N SER A 213 5.89 15.29 5.74
CA SER A 213 4.46 14.97 5.85
C SER A 213 4.07 14.57 7.29
N ARG A 214 2.77 14.56 7.61
CA ARG A 214 2.26 14.27 8.97
C ARG A 214 2.57 12.85 9.42
N ASP A 215 2.41 11.90 8.51
CA ASP A 215 2.76 10.50 8.64
C ASP A 215 4.29 10.25 8.65
N ARG A 216 5.10 11.31 8.44
CA ARG A 216 6.56 11.28 8.24
C ARG A 216 7.05 10.43 7.07
N LYS A 217 6.16 9.87 6.24
CA LYS A 217 6.48 8.99 5.10
C LYS A 217 7.08 9.72 3.90
N THR A 218 7.00 11.05 3.86
CA THR A 218 7.51 11.87 2.76
C THR A 218 8.42 12.99 3.27
N PHE A 219 9.64 13.05 2.75
CA PHE A 219 10.52 14.22 2.89
C PHE A 219 10.33 15.16 1.70
N ILE A 220 10.13 16.44 1.99
CA ILE A 220 9.84 17.48 1.00
C ILE A 220 11.00 18.46 1.01
N LEU A 221 11.69 18.61 -0.13
CA LEU A 221 12.74 19.60 -0.34
C LEU A 221 12.29 20.60 -1.41
N VAL A 222 12.48 21.90 -1.18
CA VAL A 222 12.05 22.96 -2.10
C VAL A 222 13.16 23.97 -2.36
N ALA A 223 13.35 24.33 -3.63
CA ALA A 223 14.12 25.49 -4.07
C ALA A 223 13.18 26.46 -4.80
N VAL A 224 13.25 27.75 -4.45
CA VAL A 224 12.43 28.83 -5.00
C VAL A 224 13.34 29.85 -5.67
N ASP A 225 13.06 30.20 -6.91
CA ASP A 225 13.83 31.19 -7.66
C ASP A 225 13.55 32.62 -7.19
N GLY A 226 14.48 33.54 -7.39
CA GLY A 226 14.28 34.95 -7.06
C GLY A 226 15.46 35.83 -7.48
N ARG A 227 15.29 37.15 -7.38
CA ARG A 227 16.29 38.16 -7.79
C ARG A 227 16.71 38.06 -9.27
N THR A 228 16.00 37.30 -10.10
CA THR A 228 16.25 37.13 -11.54
C THR A 228 15.07 37.65 -12.37
N THR A 229 15.31 37.97 -13.64
CA THR A 229 14.28 38.51 -14.53
C THR A 229 13.10 37.55 -14.65
N GLY A 230 11.95 37.93 -14.10
CA GLY A 230 10.73 37.11 -14.09
C GLY A 230 10.57 36.18 -12.89
N ASN A 231 11.46 36.19 -11.89
CA ASN A 231 11.27 35.49 -10.62
C ASN A 231 11.40 36.44 -9.44
N SER A 232 10.29 36.69 -8.75
CA SER A 232 10.21 37.68 -7.68
C SER A 232 10.84 37.18 -6.38
N GLY A 233 10.75 35.88 -6.11
CA GLY A 233 11.13 35.29 -4.82
C GLY A 233 10.06 35.49 -3.74
N MET A 234 10.23 34.79 -2.62
CA MET A 234 9.21 34.68 -1.57
C MET A 234 9.63 35.36 -0.26
N TYR A 235 8.66 35.99 0.39
CA TYR A 235 8.67 36.28 1.82
C TYR A 235 8.55 34.98 2.63
N GLY A 236 8.96 35.00 3.90
CA GLY A 236 8.90 33.81 4.75
C GLY A 236 7.49 33.22 4.92
N THR A 237 6.44 34.06 4.98
CA THR A 237 5.05 33.60 5.10
C THR A 237 4.50 32.98 3.81
N GLU A 238 5.04 33.36 2.66
CA GLU A 238 4.66 32.77 1.37
C GLU A 238 5.35 31.42 1.18
N LEU A 239 6.62 31.30 1.61
CA LEU A 239 7.31 30.02 1.68
C LEU A 239 6.64 29.07 2.69
N ALA A 240 6.19 29.58 3.84
CA ALA A 240 5.40 28.83 4.80
C ALA A 240 4.08 28.32 4.20
N LYS A 241 3.35 29.18 3.46
CA LYS A 241 2.16 28.75 2.72
C LYS A 241 2.51 27.71 1.65
N LEU A 242 3.56 27.90 0.86
CA LEU A 242 3.98 26.97 -0.18
C LEU A 242 4.32 25.59 0.42
N MET A 243 5.10 25.52 1.50
CA MET A 243 5.42 24.24 2.15
C MET A 243 4.16 23.51 2.65
N HIS A 244 3.20 24.24 3.22
CA HIS A 244 1.91 23.70 3.64
C HIS A 244 1.05 23.24 2.46
N ASP A 245 0.90 24.06 1.41
CA ASP A 245 0.19 23.72 0.17
C ASP A 245 0.77 22.47 -0.53
N LEU A 246 2.10 22.29 -0.44
CA LEU A 246 2.82 21.13 -0.96
C LEU A 246 2.67 19.88 -0.06
N GLY A 247 2.06 19.98 1.12
CA GLY A 247 1.75 18.85 2.02
C GLY A 247 2.66 18.69 3.24
N ALA A 248 3.51 19.68 3.57
CA ALA A 248 4.33 19.61 4.78
C ALA A 248 3.50 19.86 6.05
N TRP A 249 3.66 18.96 7.04
CA TRP A 249 3.12 19.08 8.39
C TRP A 249 4.07 19.85 9.31
N THR A 250 5.37 19.68 9.11
CA THR A 250 6.42 20.49 9.72
C THR A 250 7.43 20.89 8.65
N ALA A 251 7.93 22.13 8.70
CA ALA A 251 8.88 22.63 7.70
C ALA A 251 9.80 23.70 8.26
N PHE A 252 11.00 23.82 7.69
CA PHE A 252 12.05 24.75 8.09
C PHE A 252 12.64 25.44 6.86
N ASN A 253 12.97 26.73 6.99
CA ASN A 253 13.74 27.46 6.00
C ASN A 253 15.23 27.09 6.11
N LEU A 254 15.90 26.91 4.98
CA LEU A 254 17.34 26.62 4.82
C LEU A 254 18.08 27.83 4.20
N ASP A 255 19.38 27.72 3.92
CA ASP A 255 20.12 28.85 3.34
C ASP A 255 19.57 29.26 1.97
N GLY A 256 19.60 30.56 1.68
CA GLY A 256 18.84 31.17 0.60
C GLY A 256 19.65 32.07 -0.32
N GLY A 257 18.95 32.77 -1.23
CA GLY A 257 19.61 33.67 -2.16
C GLY A 257 20.53 32.92 -3.13
N GLY A 258 21.80 33.33 -3.21
CA GLY A 258 22.78 32.71 -4.10
C GLY A 258 23.16 31.28 -3.73
N SER A 259 22.86 30.86 -2.50
CA SER A 259 23.03 29.49 -2.03
C SER A 259 21.94 28.53 -2.54
N THR A 260 20.78 29.04 -2.98
CA THR A 260 19.64 28.22 -3.40
C THR A 260 19.94 27.39 -4.65
N GLN A 261 20.20 26.10 -4.43
CA GLN A 261 20.41 25.10 -5.47
C GLN A 261 19.54 23.86 -5.21
N MET A 262 18.82 23.41 -6.24
CA MET A 262 18.37 22.03 -6.38
C MET A 262 19.04 21.42 -7.61
N TRP A 263 19.78 20.33 -7.41
CA TRP A 263 20.50 19.60 -8.44
C TRP A 263 19.98 18.18 -8.56
N LEU A 264 19.92 17.68 -9.79
CA LEU A 264 19.39 16.37 -10.16
C LEU A 264 20.35 15.67 -11.14
N GLN A 265 20.66 14.41 -10.88
CA GLN A 265 21.53 13.61 -11.75
C GLN A 265 20.94 13.53 -13.16
N GLY A 266 21.79 13.65 -14.19
CA GLY A 266 21.39 13.71 -15.59
C GLY A 266 20.83 15.06 -16.07
N ARG A 267 20.13 15.84 -15.23
CA ARG A 267 19.58 17.17 -15.58
C ARG A 267 20.43 18.37 -15.14
N GLY A 268 21.30 18.22 -14.14
CA GLY A 268 22.08 19.31 -13.57
C GLY A 268 21.29 20.13 -12.54
N THR A 269 21.59 21.42 -12.40
CA THR A 269 20.79 22.33 -11.57
C THR A 269 19.47 22.62 -12.27
N ILE A 270 18.33 22.39 -11.59
CA ILE A 270 16.99 22.52 -12.20
C ILE A 270 16.27 23.83 -11.83
N ASN A 271 16.75 24.56 -10.82
CA ASN A 271 16.30 25.91 -10.50
C ASN A 271 17.22 26.99 -11.15
N THR A 272 16.86 28.27 -11.05
CA THR A 272 17.66 29.41 -11.56
C THR A 272 18.44 30.10 -10.43
N PRO A 273 19.77 29.88 -10.28
CA PRO A 273 20.56 30.51 -9.21
C PRO A 273 20.60 32.04 -9.36
N SER A 274 20.41 32.80 -8.27
CA SER A 274 20.35 34.27 -8.35
C SER A 274 21.65 34.93 -8.77
N ASP A 275 22.77 34.23 -8.58
CA ASP A 275 24.12 34.75 -8.79
C ASP A 275 24.65 34.36 -10.19
N GLY A 276 23.79 33.80 -11.06
CA GLY A 276 24.12 33.32 -12.40
C GLY A 276 24.72 31.91 -12.44
N SER A 277 25.28 31.44 -11.33
CA SER A 277 25.74 30.06 -11.13
C SER A 277 25.49 29.61 -9.67
N PRO A 278 25.49 28.29 -9.39
CA PRO A 278 25.33 27.80 -8.02
C PRO A 278 26.55 28.15 -7.15
N ARG A 279 26.30 28.65 -5.94
CA ARG A 279 27.32 28.95 -4.94
C ARG A 279 27.80 27.70 -4.21
N SER A 280 29.06 27.69 -3.77
CA SER A 280 29.55 26.68 -2.83
C SER A 280 29.11 26.97 -1.40
N VAL A 281 28.51 25.96 -0.75
CA VAL A 281 27.94 26.00 0.61
C VAL A 281 28.73 25.08 1.55
N LEU A 282 28.48 25.15 2.87
CA LEU A 282 29.14 24.23 3.82
C LEU A 282 28.50 22.85 3.90
N ASN A 283 27.16 22.76 3.84
CA ASN A 283 26.47 21.47 3.87
C ASN A 283 25.33 21.37 2.85
N SER A 284 24.88 20.15 2.59
CA SER A 284 23.80 19.84 1.65
C SER A 284 23.09 18.54 2.04
N TRP A 285 21.80 18.44 1.72
CA TRP A 285 21.05 17.20 1.68
C TRP A 285 21.34 16.44 0.38
N GLY A 286 21.48 15.13 0.45
CA GLY A 286 21.65 14.23 -0.68
C GLY A 286 20.70 13.04 -0.59
N ILE A 287 20.00 12.78 -1.69
CA ILE A 287 19.05 11.68 -1.83
C ILE A 287 19.71 10.59 -2.68
N PHE A 288 19.77 9.38 -2.12
CA PHE A 288 20.40 8.20 -2.69
C PHE A 288 19.26 7.25 -3.05
N ALA A 289 18.94 7.14 -4.33
CA ALA A 289 17.72 6.49 -4.81
C ALA A 289 18.04 5.42 -5.86
N GLY A 290 17.45 4.24 -5.68
CA GLY A 290 17.61 3.11 -6.60
C GLY A 290 18.89 2.30 -6.37
N SER A 291 19.15 1.36 -7.27
CA SER A 291 20.04 0.23 -6.99
C SER A 291 21.53 0.56 -6.95
N GLY A 292 21.99 1.55 -7.72
CA GLY A 292 23.41 1.90 -7.91
C GLY A 292 24.00 2.91 -6.93
N SER A 293 23.26 3.29 -5.87
CA SER A 293 23.62 4.42 -4.99
C SER A 293 24.73 4.14 -3.96
N GLY A 294 25.17 2.89 -3.80
CA GLY A 294 26.36 2.50 -3.03
C GLY A 294 26.27 2.66 -1.50
N LYS A 295 25.15 3.12 -0.95
CA LYS A 295 24.90 3.26 0.49
C LYS A 295 23.90 2.24 1.02
N GLY A 296 23.86 2.11 2.35
CA GLY A 296 22.90 1.24 3.03
C GLY A 296 21.46 1.65 2.71
N ARG A 297 20.74 0.73 2.06
CA ARG A 297 19.32 0.85 1.70
C ARG A 297 18.47 0.65 2.95
N VAL A 298 18.04 1.75 3.56
CA VAL A 298 17.22 1.73 4.78
C VAL A 298 16.17 2.84 4.70
N PRO A 299 14.86 2.51 4.81
CA PRO A 299 13.80 3.49 4.76
C PRO A 299 13.97 4.60 5.79
N GLY A 300 13.57 5.81 5.41
CA GLY A 300 13.68 6.98 6.25
C GLY A 300 12.62 7.11 7.33
N SER A 301 11.46 6.45 7.27
CA SER A 301 10.45 6.59 8.34
C SER A 301 9.36 5.52 8.42
N CYS A 302 9.11 4.74 7.37
CA CYS A 302 7.94 3.88 7.37
C CYS A 302 8.28 2.54 8.03
N ASP A 303 7.58 2.25 9.11
CA ASP A 303 7.40 0.88 9.56
C ASP A 303 6.48 0.19 8.55
N GLN A 304 7.08 -0.30 7.45
CA GLN A 304 6.37 -1.00 6.38
C GLN A 304 5.63 -2.24 6.93
N ILE A 305 6.15 -2.82 8.01
CA ILE A 305 5.56 -3.95 8.73
C ILE A 305 4.24 -3.55 9.38
N ILE A 306 4.19 -2.43 10.12
CA ILE A 306 2.93 -1.88 10.62
C ILE A 306 2.01 -1.61 9.42
N ASP A 307 2.47 -0.85 8.43
CA ASP A 307 1.67 -0.49 7.25
C ASP A 307 1.00 -1.69 6.55
N GLU A 308 1.73 -2.80 6.41
CA GLU A 308 1.27 -4.00 5.70
C GLU A 308 0.38 -4.88 6.59
N VAL A 309 0.79 -5.10 7.84
CA VAL A 309 0.14 -6.02 8.78
C VAL A 309 -1.00 -5.35 9.57
N LEU A 310 -1.08 -4.02 9.58
CA LEU A 310 -2.17 -3.23 10.16
C LEU A 310 -3.19 -2.76 9.12
N HIS A 311 -2.77 -2.42 7.91
CA HIS A 311 -3.66 -1.82 6.90
C HIS A 311 -3.94 -2.71 5.67
N GLN A 312 -3.28 -3.87 5.52
CA GLN A 312 -3.60 -4.86 4.48
C GLN A 312 -3.82 -6.30 5.00
N SER A 313 -3.85 -6.52 6.33
CA SER A 313 -4.03 -7.88 6.91
C SER A 313 -5.28 -8.63 6.48
N HIS A 314 -6.32 -7.91 6.04
CA HIS A 314 -7.58 -8.44 5.53
C HIS A 314 -7.53 -8.86 4.05
N ILE A 315 -6.48 -8.49 3.30
CA ILE A 315 -6.32 -8.79 1.86
C ILE A 315 -5.38 -9.98 1.63
N TYR A 316 -5.21 -10.78 2.69
CA TYR A 316 -4.45 -12.03 2.74
C TYR A 316 -5.35 -13.25 2.96
N GLU A 317 -6.64 -13.00 3.07
CA GLU A 317 -7.70 -13.97 3.26
C GLU A 317 -8.39 -14.09 1.89
N THR A 318 -8.61 -15.31 1.41
CA THR A 318 -9.61 -15.57 0.36
C THR A 318 -10.96 -15.28 0.99
N GLY A 319 -11.43 -14.04 0.85
CA GLY A 319 -12.55 -13.51 1.63
C GLY A 319 -13.79 -14.39 1.51
N THR A 320 -14.35 -14.79 2.64
CA THR A 320 -15.37 -15.84 2.66
C THR A 320 -16.71 -15.36 2.11
N THR A 321 -17.05 -14.07 2.27
CA THR A 321 -18.04 -13.35 1.44
C THR A 321 -18.03 -11.85 1.77
N SER A 322 -18.53 -10.99 0.86
CA SER A 322 -19.08 -9.67 1.23
C SER A 322 -20.49 -9.40 0.69
N ASP A 323 -21.22 -10.44 0.29
CA ASP A 323 -22.65 -10.40 -0.05
C ASP A 323 -23.48 -10.39 1.24
N ILE A 324 -24.18 -9.29 1.54
CA ILE A 324 -24.85 -9.06 2.84
C ILE A 324 -26.30 -9.53 2.82
N ASP A 325 -26.97 -9.48 1.68
CA ASP A 325 -28.39 -9.85 1.55
C ASP A 325 -28.64 -11.20 0.86
N GLY A 326 -27.59 -11.85 0.36
CA GLY A 326 -27.61 -13.19 -0.24
C GLY A 326 -28.09 -13.16 -1.69
N ASP A 327 -27.77 -12.09 -2.44
CA ASP A 327 -28.23 -11.89 -3.82
C ASP A 327 -27.22 -12.32 -4.91
N GLY A 328 -26.06 -12.84 -4.49
CA GLY A 328 -24.96 -13.33 -5.33
C GLY A 328 -23.88 -12.29 -5.63
N ARG A 329 -24.15 -10.99 -5.47
CA ARG A 329 -23.17 -9.94 -5.77
C ARG A 329 -22.34 -9.55 -4.55
N ALA A 330 -21.10 -9.18 -4.80
CA ALA A 330 -20.27 -8.55 -3.78
C ALA A 330 -20.75 -7.13 -3.47
N ASP A 331 -21.18 -6.89 -2.23
CA ASP A 331 -21.43 -5.53 -1.75
C ASP A 331 -20.13 -4.80 -1.42
N VAL A 332 -20.24 -3.57 -0.91
CA VAL A 332 -19.11 -2.89 -0.28
C VAL A 332 -19.47 -2.34 1.11
N CYS A 333 -18.77 -2.83 2.14
CA CYS A 333 -18.80 -2.25 3.49
C CYS A 333 -17.57 -1.38 3.73
N GLY A 334 -17.70 -0.37 4.59
CA GLY A 334 -16.59 0.40 5.13
C GLY A 334 -16.97 1.10 6.42
N ARG A 335 -15.99 1.38 7.28
CA ARG A 335 -16.20 2.16 8.51
C ARG A 335 -16.09 3.65 8.20
N GLY A 336 -17.19 4.38 8.38
CA GLY A 336 -17.22 5.84 8.42
C GLY A 336 -17.04 6.41 9.84
N PRO A 337 -17.21 7.74 10.02
CA PRO A 337 -17.14 8.38 11.34
C PRO A 337 -18.26 7.93 12.31
N GLU A 338 -19.42 7.57 11.76
CA GLU A 338 -20.67 7.32 12.49
C GLU A 338 -20.94 5.83 12.80
N GLY A 339 -20.17 4.93 12.17
CA GLY A 339 -20.28 3.47 12.24
C GLY A 339 -19.83 2.78 10.96
N ILE A 340 -20.20 1.51 10.78
CA ILE A 340 -20.13 0.84 9.48
C ILE A 340 -21.24 1.39 8.57
N GLU A 341 -20.88 1.64 7.32
CA GLU A 341 -21.75 1.94 6.19
C GLU A 341 -21.54 0.81 5.15
N CYS A 342 -22.61 0.16 4.68
CA CYS A 342 -22.52 -0.85 3.62
C CYS A 342 -23.46 -0.49 2.47
N ALA A 343 -22.98 -0.50 1.24
CA ALA A 343 -23.79 -0.21 0.06
C ALA A 343 -23.97 -1.50 -0.75
N LEU A 344 -25.23 -1.91 -0.93
CA LEU A 344 -25.59 -3.11 -1.68
C LEU A 344 -25.29 -2.96 -3.18
N SER A 345 -24.87 -4.01 -3.88
CA SER A 345 -24.64 -3.94 -5.33
C SER A 345 -25.90 -4.20 -6.17
N GLN A 346 -26.04 -3.43 -7.25
CA GLN A 346 -27.15 -3.54 -8.21
C GLN A 346 -26.65 -3.90 -9.63
N GLY A 347 -25.40 -4.38 -9.75
CA GLY A 347 -24.72 -4.76 -11.00
C GLY A 347 -24.41 -3.64 -11.99
N ASN A 348 -25.13 -2.51 -11.93
CA ASN A 348 -24.86 -1.31 -12.72
C ASN A 348 -24.46 -0.09 -11.85
N GLY A 349 -24.27 -0.30 -10.55
CA GLY A 349 -24.03 0.71 -9.53
C GLY A 349 -24.34 0.15 -8.14
N PHE A 350 -24.17 0.97 -7.10
CA PHE A 350 -24.50 0.58 -5.73
C PHE A 350 -25.77 1.30 -5.24
N GLY A 351 -26.59 0.58 -4.48
CA GLY A 351 -27.90 0.99 -4.01
C GLY A 351 -27.89 1.84 -2.73
N THR A 352 -28.99 1.78 -1.97
CA THR A 352 -29.12 2.48 -0.70
C THR A 352 -28.20 1.89 0.37
N THR A 353 -27.43 2.75 1.04
CA THR A 353 -26.52 2.36 2.11
C THR A 353 -27.28 1.87 3.35
N ILE A 354 -27.02 0.62 3.75
CA ILE A 354 -27.39 0.01 5.02
C ILE A 354 -26.47 0.54 6.13
N ALA A 355 -27.06 0.84 7.30
CA ALA A 355 -26.31 1.23 8.50
C ALA A 355 -25.94 -0.02 9.32
N GLY A 356 -24.63 -0.26 9.47
CA GLY A 356 -24.09 -1.33 10.30
C GLY A 356 -23.82 -0.91 11.74
N PRO A 357 -23.00 -1.67 12.49
CA PRO A 357 -22.70 -1.36 13.88
C PRO A 357 -22.03 0.02 14.04
N THR A 358 -22.36 0.72 15.13
CA THR A 358 -22.07 2.16 15.25
C THR A 358 -20.59 2.52 15.43
N LEU A 359 -19.70 1.57 15.72
CA LEU A 359 -18.21 1.65 15.78
C LEU A 359 -17.57 3.07 15.78
N ARG A 360 -17.92 3.95 16.72
CA ARG A 360 -17.59 5.39 16.64
C ARG A 360 -16.16 5.71 17.05
N ASP A 361 -15.60 6.76 16.44
CA ASP A 361 -14.32 7.37 16.86
C ASP A 361 -14.34 7.69 18.38
N SER A 362 -15.44 8.29 18.86
CA SER A 362 -15.67 8.61 20.27
C SER A 362 -15.77 7.39 21.20
N SER A 363 -15.92 6.19 20.65
CA SER A 363 -16.08 4.92 21.35
C SER A 363 -14.85 4.03 21.20
N GLY A 364 -13.68 4.60 20.86
CA GLY A 364 -12.41 3.89 20.75
C GLY A 364 -12.09 3.29 19.36
N TRP A 365 -12.96 3.46 18.37
CA TRP A 365 -12.75 2.88 17.03
C TRP A 365 -11.90 3.74 16.08
N ALA A 366 -11.44 4.90 16.54
CA ALA A 366 -10.31 5.60 15.91
C ALA A 366 -8.97 4.88 16.15
N ASP A 367 -8.92 3.91 17.07
CA ASP A 367 -7.72 3.18 17.46
C ASP A 367 -7.37 2.06 16.45
N PRO A 368 -6.13 2.01 15.94
CA PRO A 368 -5.69 0.96 15.01
C PRO A 368 -5.81 -0.47 15.55
N THR A 369 -5.70 -0.68 16.86
CA THR A 369 -5.85 -2.00 17.52
C THR A 369 -7.28 -2.54 17.51
N ASN A 370 -8.24 -1.70 17.10
CA ASN A 370 -9.64 -2.05 16.88
C ASN A 370 -9.98 -2.07 15.38
N TYR A 371 -9.85 -0.95 14.64
CA TYR A 371 -10.40 -0.87 13.27
C TYR A 371 -9.70 -1.76 12.24
N SER A 372 -8.42 -2.13 12.45
CA SER A 372 -7.70 -3.06 11.57
C SER A 372 -8.24 -4.50 11.62
N THR A 373 -8.94 -4.84 12.71
CA THR A 373 -9.46 -6.18 12.97
C THR A 373 -10.84 -6.44 12.37
N ILE A 374 -11.44 -5.43 11.71
CA ILE A 374 -12.73 -5.57 11.03
C ILE A 374 -12.58 -6.59 9.89
N ARG A 375 -13.44 -7.61 9.93
CA ARG A 375 -13.57 -8.72 8.98
C ARG A 375 -15.04 -8.94 8.64
N MET A 376 -15.26 -9.66 7.55
CA MET A 376 -16.58 -10.14 7.12
C MET A 376 -16.48 -11.63 6.81
N GLY A 377 -17.61 -12.33 6.94
CA GLY A 377 -17.73 -13.78 6.73
C GLY A 377 -19.06 -14.29 7.29
N ASP A 378 -19.37 -15.55 7.04
CA ASP A 378 -20.66 -16.17 7.33
C ASP A 378 -20.60 -16.91 8.68
N ILE A 379 -20.92 -16.21 9.78
CA ILE A 379 -20.72 -16.72 11.16
C ILE A 379 -21.89 -17.61 11.59
N ASN A 380 -23.04 -17.53 10.91
CA ASN A 380 -24.27 -18.23 11.29
C ASN A 380 -24.68 -19.38 10.35
N GLY A 381 -24.03 -19.52 9.19
CA GLY A 381 -24.33 -20.54 8.19
C GLY A 381 -25.58 -20.23 7.34
N ASP A 382 -26.02 -18.97 7.26
CA ASP A 382 -27.16 -18.55 6.43
C ASP A 382 -26.77 -18.09 5.02
N GLY A 383 -25.47 -18.06 4.71
CA GLY A 383 -24.89 -17.74 3.40
C GLY A 383 -24.49 -16.27 3.23
N ARG A 384 -24.71 -15.41 4.23
CA ARG A 384 -24.50 -13.96 4.14
C ARG A 384 -23.27 -13.48 4.91
N ALA A 385 -22.80 -12.30 4.55
CA ALA A 385 -21.65 -11.66 5.15
C ALA A 385 -22.01 -10.91 6.45
N ASP A 386 -21.76 -11.55 7.58
CA ASP A 386 -21.73 -10.91 8.89
C ASP A 386 -20.48 -10.02 9.05
N ILE A 387 -20.43 -9.23 10.11
CA ILE A 387 -19.26 -8.40 10.46
C ILE A 387 -18.70 -8.85 11.81
N CYS A 388 -17.42 -9.25 11.85
CA CYS A 388 -16.68 -9.46 13.10
C CYS A 388 -15.61 -8.38 13.29
N ALA A 389 -15.45 -7.88 14.51
CA ALA A 389 -14.35 -6.99 14.87
C ALA A 389 -13.96 -7.11 16.34
N ARG A 390 -12.65 -6.99 16.62
CA ARG A 390 -12.09 -6.90 17.96
C ARG A 390 -12.32 -5.50 18.52
N ALA A 391 -12.89 -5.44 19.72
CA ALA A 391 -12.86 -4.28 20.60
C ALA A 391 -11.94 -4.58 21.80
N ASN A 392 -11.61 -3.57 22.61
CA ASN A 392 -10.67 -3.67 23.73
C ASN A 392 -10.92 -4.81 24.75
N ALA A 393 -12.14 -5.36 24.79
CA ALA A 393 -12.60 -6.35 25.77
C ALA A 393 -13.14 -7.67 25.18
N ARG A 394 -13.31 -7.78 23.84
CA ARG A 394 -13.63 -9.01 23.08
C ARG A 394 -13.77 -8.76 21.59
N VAL A 395 -13.69 -9.83 20.81
CA VAL A 395 -14.34 -9.90 19.50
C VAL A 395 -15.85 -9.76 19.69
N ASN A 396 -16.48 -8.96 18.83
CA ASN A 396 -17.91 -8.87 18.70
C ASN A 396 -18.24 -9.20 17.25
N CYS A 397 -19.28 -9.98 17.02
CA CYS A 397 -19.80 -10.20 15.67
C CYS A 397 -21.24 -9.72 15.59
N TRP A 398 -21.58 -9.10 14.47
CA TRP A 398 -22.90 -8.56 14.17
C TRP A 398 -23.44 -9.30 12.97
N LEU A 399 -24.56 -10.00 13.17
CA LEU A 399 -25.14 -10.90 12.18
C LEU A 399 -26.07 -10.13 11.23
N SER A 400 -25.99 -10.42 9.93
CA SER A 400 -26.86 -9.86 8.90
C SER A 400 -28.30 -10.38 9.03
N ASP A 401 -29.28 -9.60 8.56
CA ASP A 401 -30.59 -10.11 8.15
C ASP A 401 -30.92 -9.82 6.66
N GLY A 402 -29.93 -9.30 5.92
CA GLY A 402 -30.07 -8.80 4.54
C GLY A 402 -30.72 -7.42 4.42
N THR A 403 -31.07 -6.77 5.54
CA THR A 403 -31.56 -5.39 5.58
C THR A 403 -30.79 -4.51 6.58
N GLY A 404 -30.07 -5.15 7.51
CA GLY A 404 -29.20 -4.55 8.49
C GLY A 404 -28.52 -5.61 9.35
N PHE A 405 -27.95 -5.16 10.48
CA PHE A 405 -27.24 -6.01 11.42
C PHE A 405 -27.90 -5.98 12.81
N PRO A 406 -29.09 -6.59 12.98
CA PRO A 406 -29.91 -6.45 14.19
C PRO A 406 -29.35 -7.17 15.42
N THR A 407 -28.59 -8.25 15.20
CA THR A 407 -28.12 -9.16 16.25
C THR A 407 -26.63 -8.98 16.48
N ARG A 408 -26.20 -8.81 17.74
CA ARG A 408 -24.78 -8.92 18.12
C ARG A 408 -24.57 -10.15 18.99
N ILE A 409 -23.57 -10.96 18.64
CA ILE A 409 -23.04 -12.04 19.47
C ILE A 409 -21.66 -11.66 20.02
N ASP A 410 -21.35 -12.15 21.23
CA ASP A 410 -20.10 -11.87 21.93
C ASP A 410 -19.09 -12.99 21.65
N GLY A 411 -18.04 -12.67 20.89
CA GLY A 411 -16.94 -13.57 20.55
C GLY A 411 -15.87 -13.70 21.64
N PRO A 412 -14.72 -14.35 21.35
CA PRO A 412 -13.67 -14.61 22.35
C PRO A 412 -13.06 -13.33 22.95
N ALA A 413 -12.53 -13.45 24.18
CA ALA A 413 -12.16 -12.33 25.05
C ALA A 413 -11.03 -11.44 24.49
N LEU A 414 -9.99 -12.04 23.90
CA LEU A 414 -8.90 -11.42 23.12
C LEU A 414 -8.59 -9.94 23.47
N SER A 415 -8.44 -9.64 24.76
CA SER A 415 -8.57 -8.27 25.29
C SER A 415 -7.24 -7.56 25.43
N ASN A 416 -7.26 -6.23 25.60
CA ASN A 416 -6.05 -5.47 25.95
C ASN A 416 -5.45 -5.95 27.29
N ALA A 417 -6.29 -6.42 28.22
CA ALA A 417 -5.82 -7.00 29.48
C ALA A 417 -5.08 -8.34 29.31
N GLU A 418 -5.31 -9.03 28.18
CA GLU A 418 -4.63 -10.24 27.75
C GLU A 418 -3.50 -9.95 26.74
N GLY A 419 -3.18 -8.66 26.48
CA GLY A 419 -2.11 -8.21 25.59
C GLY A 419 -2.44 -8.20 24.09
N PHE A 420 -3.71 -8.40 23.71
CA PHE A 420 -4.13 -8.37 22.29
C PHE A 420 -4.23 -6.96 21.68
N ASP A 421 -3.73 -5.92 22.35
CA ASP A 421 -3.38 -4.64 21.73
C ASP A 421 -1.95 -4.61 21.13
N ASP A 422 -1.20 -5.71 21.23
CA ASP A 422 0.04 -5.92 20.49
C ASP A 422 -0.23 -6.44 19.05
N LEU A 423 0.43 -5.83 18.07
CA LEU A 423 0.25 -6.08 16.64
C LEU A 423 0.40 -7.56 16.29
N LYS A 424 1.38 -8.25 16.87
CA LYS A 424 1.71 -9.67 16.60
C LYS A 424 0.62 -10.68 16.97
N TYR A 425 -0.47 -10.22 17.58
CA TYR A 425 -1.66 -11.03 17.88
C TYR A 425 -2.86 -10.53 17.10
N PHE A 426 -3.32 -9.28 17.27
CA PHE A 426 -4.59 -8.85 16.67
C PHE A 426 -4.58 -8.82 15.13
N SER A 427 -3.41 -8.63 14.50
CA SER A 427 -3.29 -8.67 13.03
C SER A 427 -3.44 -10.06 12.43
N THR A 428 -3.35 -11.09 13.27
CA THR A 428 -3.43 -12.51 12.88
C THR A 428 -4.85 -13.06 12.98
N LEU A 429 -5.82 -12.22 13.39
CA LEU A 429 -7.23 -12.60 13.40
C LEU A 429 -7.68 -12.95 11.98
N ARG A 430 -8.34 -14.09 11.85
CA ARG A 430 -8.96 -14.63 10.63
C ARG A 430 -10.41 -14.97 10.92
N ILE A 431 -11.23 -14.95 9.88
CA ILE A 431 -12.58 -15.48 9.84
C ILE A 431 -12.55 -16.55 8.75
N ALA A 432 -12.73 -17.82 9.10
CA ALA A 432 -12.69 -18.95 8.19
C ALA A 432 -13.25 -20.22 8.85
N ASP A 433 -14.09 -20.97 8.15
CA ASP A 433 -14.50 -22.32 8.58
C ASP A 433 -13.30 -23.28 8.56
N PHE A 434 -12.75 -23.61 9.74
CA PHE A 434 -11.68 -24.62 9.83
C PHE A 434 -12.25 -26.03 10.05
N ASN A 435 -13.56 -26.16 10.29
CA ASN A 435 -14.17 -27.35 10.88
C ASN A 435 -15.05 -28.15 9.89
N GLY A 436 -15.64 -27.47 8.92
CA GLY A 436 -16.47 -28.02 7.85
C GLY A 436 -17.95 -28.11 8.23
N ASP A 437 -18.45 -27.25 9.12
CA ASP A 437 -19.88 -27.14 9.46
C ASP A 437 -20.61 -26.03 8.69
N GLY A 438 -19.89 -25.26 7.86
CA GLY A 438 -20.40 -24.16 7.08
C GLY A 438 -20.36 -22.82 7.80
N MET A 439 -19.95 -22.74 9.07
CA MET A 439 -19.84 -21.48 9.80
C MET A 439 -18.38 -21.00 9.86
N ASP A 440 -18.13 -19.73 9.60
CA ASP A 440 -16.78 -19.17 9.71
C ASP A 440 -16.36 -18.98 11.17
N ASP A 441 -15.20 -19.53 11.52
CA ASP A 441 -14.67 -19.53 12.87
C ASP A 441 -13.70 -18.37 13.12
N VAL A 442 -13.59 -17.93 14.39
CA VAL A 442 -12.62 -16.90 14.78
C VAL A 442 -11.27 -17.56 15.09
N CYS A 443 -10.32 -17.48 14.17
CA CYS A 443 -8.97 -18.01 14.35
C CYS A 443 -7.95 -16.89 14.63
N VAL A 444 -6.97 -17.14 15.51
CA VAL A 444 -5.98 -16.13 15.93
C VAL A 444 -4.70 -16.75 16.50
N ARG A 445 -3.58 -16.03 16.39
CA ARG A 445 -2.32 -16.33 17.05
C ARG A 445 -2.27 -15.73 18.46
N THR A 446 -1.63 -16.44 19.38
CA THR A 446 -1.37 -16.02 20.76
C THR A 446 0.14 -15.99 21.07
N ALA A 447 0.51 -15.79 22.34
CA ALA A 447 1.91 -15.93 22.78
C ALA A 447 2.43 -17.37 22.67
N ASP A 448 1.55 -18.36 22.78
CA ASP A 448 1.89 -19.78 22.96
C ASP A 448 1.55 -20.65 21.74
N ASP A 449 0.56 -20.27 20.94
CA ASP A 449 -0.03 -21.11 19.89
C ASP A 449 -0.75 -20.30 18.79
N PHE A 450 -1.26 -21.01 17.79
CA PHE A 450 -2.42 -20.59 17.01
C PHE A 450 -3.65 -21.36 17.50
N ARG A 451 -4.82 -20.74 17.48
CA ARG A 451 -6.08 -21.36 17.94
C ARG A 451 -7.29 -20.84 17.17
N CYS A 452 -8.30 -21.69 17.05
CA CYS A 452 -9.60 -21.33 16.48
C CYS A 452 -10.69 -21.46 17.54
N TYR A 453 -11.65 -20.55 17.53
CA TYR A 453 -12.84 -20.57 18.37
C TYR A 453 -14.02 -20.93 17.46
N PRO A 454 -14.56 -22.16 17.53
CA PRO A 454 -15.63 -22.59 16.63
C PRO A 454 -16.89 -21.74 16.84
N SER A 455 -17.59 -21.39 15.76
CA SER A 455 -18.90 -20.73 15.85
C SER A 455 -19.96 -21.66 16.47
N THR A 456 -21.10 -21.07 16.82
CA THR A 456 -22.36 -21.79 17.10
C THR A 456 -23.57 -21.06 16.51
N GLY A 457 -23.35 -20.17 15.53
CA GLY A 457 -24.29 -19.22 14.93
C GLY A 457 -24.95 -18.22 15.89
N THR A 458 -24.66 -18.33 17.18
CA THR A 458 -25.28 -17.58 18.29
C THR A 458 -24.27 -17.18 19.37
N GLY A 459 -23.01 -17.57 19.19
CA GLY A 459 -21.90 -17.49 20.14
C GLY A 459 -20.71 -18.27 19.60
N PHE A 460 -19.76 -18.60 20.46
CA PHE A 460 -18.55 -19.36 20.10
C PHE A 460 -18.22 -20.40 21.17
N SER A 461 -17.70 -21.53 20.72
CA SER A 461 -17.21 -22.64 21.54
C SER A 461 -15.83 -22.36 22.15
N PRO A 462 -15.39 -23.16 23.15
CA PRO A 462 -14.02 -23.12 23.65
C PRO A 462 -12.98 -23.33 22.55
N ALA A 463 -11.79 -22.74 22.70
CA ALA A 463 -10.77 -22.76 21.65
C ALA A 463 -10.23 -24.17 21.36
N VAL A 464 -10.17 -24.52 20.09
CA VAL A 464 -9.37 -25.62 19.55
C VAL A 464 -7.93 -25.13 19.38
N ILE A 465 -6.97 -25.85 19.97
CA ILE A 465 -5.54 -25.54 19.89
C ILE A 465 -5.00 -26.07 18.57
N GLY A 466 -4.35 -25.21 17.79
CA GLY A 466 -3.74 -25.52 16.51
C GLY A 466 -2.20 -25.52 16.57
N PRO A 467 -1.50 -25.12 15.49
CA PRO A 467 -0.05 -25.24 15.41
C PRO A 467 0.69 -24.38 16.46
N PRO A 468 1.89 -24.82 16.91
CA PRO A 468 2.64 -24.17 18.00
C PRO A 468 3.37 -22.90 17.54
N LEU A 469 2.63 -21.90 17.07
CA LEU A 469 3.14 -20.62 16.55
C LEU A 469 3.56 -19.65 17.68
N SER A 470 4.25 -20.15 18.70
CA SER A 470 4.64 -19.41 19.91
C SER A 470 5.69 -18.33 19.68
N ASP A 471 5.63 -17.27 20.48
CA ASP A 471 6.67 -16.23 20.58
C ASP A 471 8.03 -16.87 20.92
N ALA A 472 8.03 -17.84 21.83
CA ALA A 472 9.23 -18.57 22.25
C ALA A 472 9.87 -19.40 21.12
N SER A 473 9.09 -19.80 20.11
CA SER A 473 9.58 -20.47 18.89
C SER A 473 9.90 -19.50 17.75
N GLY A 474 9.93 -18.19 18.04
CA GLY A 474 10.30 -17.14 17.09
C GLY A 474 9.14 -16.52 16.31
N TRP A 475 7.90 -16.96 16.48
CA TRP A 475 6.77 -16.42 15.69
C TRP A 475 6.33 -15.00 16.09
N GLY A 476 6.97 -14.41 17.11
CA GLY A 476 6.80 -13.00 17.45
C GLY A 476 7.41 -12.01 16.45
N THR A 477 8.13 -12.48 15.41
CA THR A 477 8.67 -11.62 14.34
C THR A 477 7.71 -11.42 13.16
N PRO A 478 7.67 -10.22 12.54
CA PRO A 478 6.65 -9.86 11.56
C PRO A 478 6.66 -10.67 10.26
N ASP A 479 7.85 -11.08 9.80
CA ASP A 479 8.01 -11.92 8.61
C ASP A 479 7.52 -13.37 8.83
N ASN A 480 7.14 -13.70 10.07
CA ASN A 480 6.47 -14.93 10.44
C ASN A 480 4.98 -14.70 10.73
N TYR A 481 4.58 -13.84 11.69
CA TYR A 481 3.15 -13.66 12.00
C TYR A 481 2.35 -12.96 10.89
N GLY A 482 2.96 -12.02 10.16
CA GLY A 482 2.34 -11.37 9.00
C GLY A 482 2.14 -12.30 7.79
N SER A 483 2.81 -13.46 7.79
CA SER A 483 2.71 -14.48 6.75
C SER A 483 1.63 -15.54 7.00
N ILE A 484 0.90 -15.49 8.13
CA ILE A 484 -0.15 -16.47 8.44
C ILE A 484 -1.35 -16.29 7.51
N ARG A 485 -1.74 -17.36 6.83
CA ARG A 485 -2.85 -17.50 5.88
C ARG A 485 -3.72 -18.69 6.28
N MET A 486 -4.96 -18.70 5.81
CA MET A 486 -5.84 -19.88 5.87
C MET A 486 -6.57 -20.06 4.54
N ALA A 487 -6.66 -21.30 4.07
CA ALA A 487 -7.43 -21.77 2.93
C ALA A 487 -7.37 -23.32 2.90
N ASP A 488 -8.31 -24.00 2.25
CA ASP A 488 -8.27 -25.47 2.11
C ASP A 488 -7.15 -25.90 1.16
N ILE A 489 -6.10 -26.56 1.67
CA ILE A 489 -4.99 -27.08 0.85
C ILE A 489 -5.35 -28.45 0.26
N ASN A 490 -6.24 -29.19 0.90
CA ASN A 490 -6.38 -30.63 0.72
C ASN A 490 -7.64 -31.07 -0.04
N GLY A 491 -8.65 -30.20 -0.11
CA GLY A 491 -9.91 -30.40 -0.84
C GLY A 491 -10.97 -31.13 0.00
N ASP A 492 -10.90 -31.04 1.33
CA ASP A 492 -11.87 -31.67 2.25
C ASP A 492 -12.90 -30.70 2.86
N GLY A 493 -12.93 -29.46 2.37
CA GLY A 493 -13.88 -28.41 2.73
C GLY A 493 -13.49 -27.59 3.97
N ARG A 494 -12.26 -27.75 4.49
CA ARG A 494 -11.80 -27.07 5.72
C ARG A 494 -10.64 -26.12 5.46
N ALA A 495 -10.68 -24.95 6.09
CA ALA A 495 -9.58 -24.01 6.04
C ALA A 495 -8.35 -24.50 6.84
N ASP A 496 -7.32 -24.95 6.11
CA ASP A 496 -6.00 -25.29 6.66
C ASP A 496 -5.21 -24.03 7.04
N VAL A 497 -4.17 -24.18 7.87
CA VAL A 497 -3.31 -23.05 8.28
C VAL A 497 -1.95 -23.15 7.60
N CYS A 498 -1.59 -22.15 6.78
CA CYS A 498 -0.24 -22.03 6.21
C CYS A 498 0.48 -20.79 6.74
N ALA A 499 1.77 -20.94 7.07
CA ALA A 499 2.60 -19.83 7.54
C ALA A 499 4.08 -20.02 7.18
N ARG A 500 4.79 -18.91 6.97
CA ARG A 500 6.21 -18.89 6.61
C ARG A 500 7.10 -18.92 7.86
N ALA A 501 7.82 -20.02 8.03
CA ALA A 501 8.90 -20.12 9.01
C ALA A 501 10.25 -19.70 8.40
N ASN A 502 11.27 -19.48 9.24
CA ASN A 502 12.58 -19.00 8.80
C ASN A 502 13.29 -19.92 7.78
N ALA A 503 12.89 -21.20 7.74
CA ALA A 503 13.41 -22.23 6.84
C ALA A 503 12.52 -22.53 5.61
N GLY A 504 11.35 -21.89 5.48
CA GLY A 504 10.37 -22.15 4.41
C GLY A 504 8.92 -22.12 4.90
N VAL A 505 7.98 -22.27 3.97
CA VAL A 505 6.54 -22.38 4.26
C VAL A 505 6.25 -23.71 4.96
N ARG A 506 5.31 -23.70 5.90
CA ARG A 506 4.71 -24.88 6.52
C ARG A 506 3.20 -24.74 6.50
N CYS A 507 2.52 -25.84 6.22
CA CYS A 507 1.07 -25.91 6.31
C CYS A 507 0.67 -27.00 7.29
N TRP A 508 -0.39 -26.75 8.04
CA TRP A 508 -0.97 -27.67 9.00
C TRP A 508 -2.42 -27.92 8.58
N LEU A 509 -2.70 -29.15 8.18
CA LEU A 509 -4.00 -29.56 7.67
C LEU A 509 -4.96 -29.83 8.82
N SER A 510 -6.20 -29.36 8.67
CA SER A 510 -7.29 -29.54 9.61
C SER A 510 -7.81 -30.98 9.59
N ASN A 511 -8.52 -31.36 10.65
CA ASN A 511 -9.47 -32.48 10.65
C ASN A 511 -10.78 -32.10 11.35
N GLY A 512 -11.06 -30.80 11.41
CA GLY A 512 -12.14 -30.14 12.14
C GLY A 512 -12.10 -30.25 13.66
N ASN A 513 -11.17 -31.03 14.22
CA ASN A 513 -10.94 -31.16 15.67
C ASN A 513 -9.58 -30.56 16.09
N GLY A 514 -8.85 -29.97 15.15
CA GLY A 514 -7.50 -29.45 15.30
C GLY A 514 -6.69 -29.63 14.01
N PHE A 515 -5.38 -29.41 14.09
CA PHE A 515 -4.49 -29.39 12.92
C PHE A 515 -3.34 -30.41 13.08
N PRO A 516 -3.60 -31.73 13.04
CA PRO A 516 -2.64 -32.76 13.43
C PRO A 516 -1.54 -33.01 12.39
N THR A 517 -1.82 -32.78 11.11
CA THR A 517 -0.92 -33.14 10.01
C THR A 517 -0.14 -31.91 9.55
N ARG A 518 1.19 -31.92 9.64
CA ARG A 518 2.03 -30.88 9.01
C ARG A 518 2.58 -31.38 7.68
N ILE A 519 2.40 -30.59 6.63
CA ILE A 519 3.13 -30.71 5.37
C ILE A 519 4.10 -29.52 5.23
N ASP A 520 5.23 -29.73 4.56
CA ASP A 520 6.19 -28.66 4.28
C ASP A 520 5.92 -28.08 2.88
N GLY A 521 5.85 -26.75 2.81
CA GLY A 521 5.60 -26.02 1.56
C GLY A 521 6.90 -25.54 0.89
N PRO A 522 6.81 -24.57 -0.04
CA PRO A 522 7.97 -24.01 -0.71
C PRO A 522 9.06 -23.49 0.26
N THR A 523 10.33 -23.70 -0.09
CA THR A 523 11.54 -23.44 0.74
C THR A 523 11.81 -21.96 1.06
N TRP A 524 10.85 -21.06 0.83
CA TRP A 524 10.88 -19.59 0.92
C TRP A 524 11.41 -19.04 2.27
N SER A 525 12.74 -19.08 2.44
CA SER A 525 13.45 -18.95 3.71
C SER A 525 14.23 -17.64 3.84
N ASN A 526 14.73 -17.33 5.05
CA ASN A 526 15.58 -16.16 5.29
C ASN A 526 16.84 -16.20 4.41
N ALA A 527 17.42 -17.39 4.20
CA ALA A 527 18.60 -17.59 3.36
C ALA A 527 18.35 -17.29 1.86
N LEU A 528 17.08 -17.31 1.43
CA LEU A 528 16.62 -16.97 0.08
C LEU A 528 15.97 -15.57 0.02
N GLY A 529 16.17 -14.73 1.04
CA GLY A 529 15.68 -13.35 1.09
C GLY A 529 14.21 -13.16 1.47
N TRP A 530 13.44 -14.24 1.68
CA TRP A 530 11.99 -14.17 1.90
C TRP A 530 11.56 -13.55 3.25
N ASN A 531 12.50 -13.15 4.11
CA ASN A 531 12.21 -12.33 5.28
C ASN A 531 12.08 -10.83 4.96
N ASP A 532 12.38 -10.40 3.73
CA ASP A 532 12.04 -9.07 3.24
C ASP A 532 10.52 -8.96 3.04
N ILE A 533 9.94 -7.82 3.44
CA ILE A 533 8.51 -7.56 3.34
C ILE A 533 7.99 -7.61 1.90
N LYS A 534 8.79 -7.16 0.92
CA LYS A 534 8.43 -7.24 -0.51
C LYS A 534 8.36 -8.66 -1.09
N HIS A 535 8.60 -9.66 -0.25
CA HIS A 535 8.48 -11.08 -0.53
C HIS A 535 7.40 -11.74 0.33
N TRP A 536 7.55 -11.85 1.66
CA TRP A 536 6.56 -12.58 2.48
C TRP A 536 5.17 -11.95 2.51
N SER A 537 5.03 -10.63 2.36
CA SER A 537 3.72 -10.00 2.39
C SER A 537 2.90 -10.27 1.13
N THR A 538 3.60 -10.58 0.02
CA THR A 538 3.00 -10.93 -1.27
C THR A 538 2.48 -12.37 -1.33
N ILE A 539 2.70 -13.18 -0.28
CA ILE A 539 2.18 -14.56 -0.23
C ILE A 539 0.65 -14.55 -0.29
N ARG A 540 0.09 -15.20 -1.30
CA ARG A 540 -1.35 -15.44 -1.53
C ARG A 540 -1.61 -16.94 -1.59
N MET A 541 -2.86 -17.29 -1.33
CA MET A 541 -3.41 -18.62 -1.52
C MET A 541 -4.74 -18.48 -2.26
N GLY A 542 -5.18 -19.57 -2.90
CA GLY A 542 -6.39 -19.63 -3.71
C GLY A 542 -6.23 -20.71 -4.78
N ASP A 543 -7.34 -21.29 -5.23
CA ASP A 543 -7.36 -22.34 -6.25
C ASP A 543 -7.11 -21.74 -7.65
N ILE A 544 -5.93 -21.96 -8.21
CA ILE A 544 -5.50 -21.35 -9.48
C ILE A 544 -5.88 -22.23 -10.67
N ASN A 545 -6.08 -23.53 -10.48
CA ASN A 545 -6.39 -24.47 -11.56
C ASN A 545 -7.84 -24.99 -11.55
N ALA A 546 -8.68 -24.49 -10.64
CA ALA A 546 -10.05 -24.92 -10.38
C ALA A 546 -10.18 -26.41 -10.00
N ASP A 547 -9.21 -26.93 -9.22
CA ASP A 547 -9.17 -28.34 -8.80
C ASP A 547 -9.74 -28.64 -7.39
N GLY A 548 -10.26 -27.61 -6.72
CA GLY A 548 -10.85 -27.68 -5.38
C GLY A 548 -9.85 -27.47 -4.24
N ARG A 549 -8.57 -27.24 -4.55
CA ARG A 549 -7.50 -27.00 -3.56
C ARG A 549 -6.90 -25.61 -3.73
N ALA A 550 -6.63 -24.94 -2.63
CA ALA A 550 -5.90 -23.69 -2.64
C ALA A 550 -4.41 -23.92 -2.89
N ASP A 551 -3.90 -23.26 -3.93
CA ASP A 551 -2.48 -23.22 -4.26
C ASP A 551 -1.75 -22.16 -3.44
N ILE A 552 -0.44 -22.03 -3.64
CA ILE A 552 0.36 -20.98 -3.02
C ILE A 552 1.21 -20.19 -4.03
N CYS A 553 1.10 -18.87 -3.97
CA CYS A 553 1.82 -17.92 -4.82
C CYS A 553 2.56 -16.88 -3.97
N GLY A 554 3.71 -16.41 -4.44
CA GLY A 554 4.40 -15.26 -3.86
C GLY A 554 5.43 -14.64 -4.82
N ARG A 555 5.75 -13.36 -4.63
CA ARG A 555 6.82 -12.69 -5.37
C ARG A 555 8.14 -12.88 -4.65
N GLY A 556 9.01 -13.74 -5.17
CA GLY A 556 10.39 -13.90 -4.72
C GLY A 556 11.34 -12.83 -5.31
N PRO A 557 12.66 -12.95 -5.06
CA PRO A 557 13.67 -12.04 -5.61
C PRO A 557 13.71 -12.03 -7.16
N ASP A 558 13.43 -13.17 -7.80
CA ASP A 558 13.50 -13.36 -9.25
C ASP A 558 12.17 -13.14 -9.99
N GLY A 559 11.09 -12.80 -9.27
CA GLY A 559 9.75 -12.57 -9.83
C GLY A 559 8.65 -13.35 -9.10
N MET A 560 7.48 -13.48 -9.73
CA MET A 560 6.38 -14.28 -9.19
C MET A 560 6.68 -15.78 -9.33
N ILE A 561 6.46 -16.53 -8.26
CA ILE A 561 6.58 -17.99 -8.21
C ILE A 561 5.35 -18.57 -7.52
N CYS A 562 4.79 -19.62 -8.12
CA CYS A 562 3.62 -20.32 -7.59
C CYS A 562 3.87 -21.83 -7.57
N HIS A 563 3.14 -22.54 -6.72
CA HIS A 563 3.16 -24.00 -6.63
C HIS A 563 1.72 -24.49 -6.44
N LEU A 564 1.28 -25.40 -7.32
CA LEU A 564 -0.05 -26.01 -7.18
C LEU A 564 -0.07 -26.99 -6.00
N SER A 565 -1.22 -27.14 -5.35
CA SER A 565 -1.43 -28.15 -4.32
C SER A 565 -1.51 -29.56 -4.92
N GLN A 566 -1.12 -30.54 -4.12
CA GLN A 566 -1.30 -31.98 -4.35
C GLN A 566 -1.99 -32.63 -3.13
N GLY A 567 -2.63 -31.81 -2.29
CA GLY A 567 -3.32 -32.15 -1.05
C GLY A 567 -2.42 -32.54 0.13
N ASN A 568 -1.32 -33.27 -0.11
CA ASN A 568 -0.32 -33.62 0.91
C ASN A 568 1.10 -33.10 0.61
N SER A 569 1.28 -32.47 -0.54
CA SER A 569 2.52 -31.79 -0.97
C SER A 569 2.19 -30.63 -1.91
N PHE A 570 3.22 -29.87 -2.29
CA PHE A 570 3.12 -28.86 -3.34
C PHE A 570 3.94 -29.28 -4.56
N GLY A 571 3.42 -28.97 -5.75
CA GLY A 571 4.02 -29.30 -7.04
C GLY A 571 5.31 -28.52 -7.36
N PRO A 572 5.88 -28.73 -8.56
CA PRO A 572 7.03 -27.97 -9.03
C PRO A 572 6.73 -26.47 -9.14
N ALA A 573 7.78 -25.66 -9.10
CA ALA A 573 7.68 -24.20 -9.21
C ALA A 573 7.21 -23.76 -10.61
N ILE A 574 6.08 -23.07 -10.66
CA ILE A 574 5.58 -22.35 -11.84
C ILE A 574 6.13 -20.92 -11.77
N VAL A 575 6.83 -20.51 -12.83
CA VAL A 575 7.39 -19.16 -12.96
C VAL A 575 6.35 -18.25 -13.60
N GLY A 576 5.88 -17.26 -12.84
CA GLY A 576 4.98 -16.22 -13.32
C GLY A 576 5.73 -15.02 -13.90
N PRO A 577 5.12 -13.82 -13.95
CA PRO A 577 5.79 -12.62 -14.44
C PRO A 577 6.99 -12.22 -13.58
N ALA A 578 8.02 -11.65 -14.23
CA ALA A 578 9.30 -11.32 -13.59
C ALA A 578 9.23 -10.21 -12.52
N LEU A 579 8.16 -9.40 -12.48
CA LEU A 579 7.86 -8.35 -11.49
C LEU A 579 9.11 -7.71 -10.84
N SER A 580 10.01 -7.12 -11.63
CA SER A 580 11.35 -6.78 -11.14
C SER A 580 11.40 -5.49 -10.32
N ASP A 581 12.32 -5.42 -9.35
CA ASP A 581 12.60 -4.18 -8.59
C ASP A 581 12.96 -3.00 -9.52
N ALA A 582 13.60 -3.27 -10.67
CA ALA A 582 13.98 -2.25 -11.65
C ALA A 582 12.78 -1.70 -12.46
N ASP A 583 11.71 -2.49 -12.61
CA ASP A 583 10.44 -2.10 -13.25
C ASP A 583 9.44 -1.46 -12.27
N GLY A 584 9.87 -1.15 -11.03
CA GLY A 584 9.07 -0.54 -9.97
C GLY A 584 8.39 -1.52 -9.02
N TRP A 585 8.62 -2.83 -9.11
CA TRP A 585 8.00 -3.79 -8.20
C TRP A 585 8.71 -3.92 -6.83
N GLY A 586 9.78 -3.15 -6.61
CA GLY A 586 10.29 -2.85 -5.28
C GLY A 586 9.51 -1.72 -4.59
N ASP A 587 8.62 -1.04 -5.31
CA ASP A 587 7.80 0.05 -4.79
C ASP A 587 6.63 -0.55 -3.98
N TYR A 588 6.46 -0.10 -2.74
CA TYR A 588 5.45 -0.64 -1.82
C TYR A 588 4.02 -0.50 -2.36
N ASP A 589 3.75 0.58 -3.11
CA ASP A 589 2.48 0.85 -3.79
C ASP A 589 2.22 0.01 -5.05
N ASN A 590 3.15 -0.89 -5.41
CA ASN A 590 2.98 -1.92 -6.44
C ASN A 590 2.90 -3.31 -5.81
N TYR A 591 3.94 -3.82 -5.14
CA TYR A 591 3.94 -5.22 -4.68
C TYR A 591 2.86 -5.54 -3.64
N SER A 592 2.50 -4.59 -2.78
CA SER A 592 1.44 -4.82 -1.80
C SER A 592 0.05 -4.94 -2.43
N THR A 593 -0.10 -4.54 -3.71
CA THR A 593 -1.35 -4.64 -4.48
C THR A 593 -1.53 -5.97 -5.22
N ILE A 594 -0.62 -6.94 -5.08
CA ILE A 594 -0.72 -8.25 -5.75
C ILE A 594 -1.91 -9.04 -5.19
N ARG A 595 -2.77 -9.58 -6.06
CA ARG A 595 -4.00 -10.34 -5.77
C ARG A 595 -4.10 -11.57 -6.70
N LEU A 596 -4.94 -12.52 -6.32
CA LEU A 596 -5.48 -13.56 -7.19
C LEU A 596 -6.98 -13.27 -7.40
N ALA A 597 -7.49 -13.39 -8.62
CA ALA A 597 -8.90 -13.17 -8.96
C ALA A 597 -9.23 -13.74 -10.36
N ASP A 598 -10.37 -14.41 -10.52
CA ASP A 598 -10.91 -14.82 -11.83
C ASP A 598 -11.41 -13.56 -12.55
N VAL A 599 -10.64 -12.99 -13.50
CA VAL A 599 -11.01 -11.73 -14.17
C VAL A 599 -11.43 -11.89 -15.62
N ASP A 600 -11.32 -13.09 -16.21
CA ASP A 600 -11.89 -13.37 -17.54
C ASP A 600 -13.05 -14.38 -17.60
N GLY A 601 -13.35 -15.07 -16.48
CA GLY A 601 -14.58 -15.85 -16.29
C GLY A 601 -14.45 -17.30 -16.75
N ASP A 602 -13.23 -17.85 -16.81
CA ASP A 602 -12.99 -19.26 -17.15
C ASP A 602 -13.08 -20.20 -15.93
N GLY A 603 -13.21 -19.65 -14.72
CA GLY A 603 -13.33 -20.37 -13.47
C GLY A 603 -12.03 -20.43 -12.65
N THR A 604 -10.89 -20.04 -13.23
CA THR A 604 -9.55 -20.11 -12.65
C THR A 604 -9.07 -18.75 -12.10
N LEU A 605 -8.03 -18.72 -11.24
CA LEU A 605 -7.60 -17.46 -10.60
C LEU A 605 -6.39 -16.80 -11.29
N ASP A 606 -6.63 -15.66 -11.91
CA ASP A 606 -5.61 -14.83 -12.55
C ASP A 606 -4.76 -14.04 -11.54
N LEU A 607 -3.53 -13.72 -11.94
CA LEU A 607 -2.60 -12.91 -11.16
C LEU A 607 -2.76 -11.43 -11.50
N CYS A 608 -3.32 -10.63 -10.58
CA CYS A 608 -3.47 -9.18 -10.74
C CYS A 608 -2.50 -8.38 -9.86
N GLY A 609 -2.06 -7.22 -10.35
CA GLY A 609 -1.26 -6.26 -9.58
C GLY A 609 -1.09 -4.90 -10.26
N ARG A 610 -1.06 -3.84 -9.45
CA ARG A 610 -0.77 -2.49 -9.91
C ARG A 610 0.72 -2.32 -10.20
N ALA A 611 1.03 -1.67 -11.31
CA ALA A 611 2.35 -1.09 -11.59
C ALA A 611 2.25 0.45 -11.67
N ASN A 612 3.39 1.14 -11.70
CA ASN A 612 3.48 2.59 -11.93
C ASN A 612 2.74 3.04 -13.21
N ALA A 613 2.64 2.17 -14.22
CA ALA A 613 1.92 2.42 -15.48
C ALA A 613 0.43 1.98 -15.48
N GLY A 614 -0.11 1.55 -14.34
CA GLY A 614 -1.49 1.07 -14.19
C GLY A 614 -1.61 -0.41 -13.83
N MET A 615 -2.85 -0.86 -13.64
CA MET A 615 -3.24 -2.23 -13.31
C MET A 615 -2.91 -3.21 -14.44
N ARG A 616 -2.40 -4.39 -14.07
CA ARG A 616 -2.06 -5.49 -14.96
C ARG A 616 -2.61 -6.78 -14.35
N CYS A 617 -3.32 -7.58 -15.14
CA CYS A 617 -3.65 -8.95 -14.77
C CYS A 617 -3.03 -9.89 -15.81
N TRP A 618 -2.24 -10.85 -15.35
CA TRP A 618 -1.70 -11.94 -16.15
C TRP A 618 -2.57 -13.15 -15.90
N LEU A 619 -3.12 -13.67 -16.97
CA LEU A 619 -4.21 -14.61 -16.95
C LEU A 619 -3.67 -16.04 -17.00
N TRP A 620 -4.33 -16.95 -16.31
CA TRP A 620 -3.95 -18.36 -16.33
C TRP A 620 -4.19 -18.97 -17.72
N ASP A 621 -3.45 -20.01 -18.08
CA ASP A 621 -3.61 -20.72 -19.37
C ASP A 621 -3.64 -22.25 -19.24
N GLY A 622 -3.88 -22.75 -18.02
CA GLY A 622 -3.77 -24.16 -17.65
C GLY A 622 -2.35 -24.59 -17.24
N GLU A 623 -1.30 -23.85 -17.61
CA GLU A 623 0.09 -24.16 -17.23
C GLU A 623 0.82 -23.00 -16.54
N LYS A 624 0.51 -21.74 -16.90
CA LYS A 624 1.22 -20.54 -16.44
C LYS A 624 0.38 -19.27 -16.60
N PHE A 625 0.88 -18.16 -16.04
CA PHE A 625 0.33 -16.83 -16.26
C PHE A 625 0.79 -16.24 -17.60
N GLY A 626 -0.04 -16.39 -18.63
CA GLY A 626 0.28 -16.14 -20.04
C GLY A 626 -0.25 -14.82 -20.62
N ARG A 627 -1.53 -14.79 -21.02
CA ARG A 627 -2.20 -13.60 -21.61
C ARG A 627 -2.19 -12.46 -20.60
N ARG A 628 -2.13 -11.18 -21.02
CA ARG A 628 -2.13 -10.05 -20.07
C ARG A 628 -3.07 -8.92 -20.48
N ILE A 629 -4.05 -8.64 -19.62
CA ILE A 629 -4.97 -7.50 -19.73
C ILE A 629 -4.50 -6.33 -18.86
N THR A 630 -5.09 -5.14 -19.06
CA THR A 630 -4.67 -3.91 -18.38
C THR A 630 -5.85 -3.03 -17.99
N GLY A 631 -5.77 -2.41 -16.82
CA GLY A 631 -6.72 -1.40 -16.33
C GLY A 631 -6.09 -0.02 -16.14
N GLY A 632 -6.81 0.87 -15.45
CA GLY A 632 -6.34 2.22 -15.10
C GLY A 632 -5.35 2.22 -13.92
N LEU A 633 -5.53 3.14 -12.97
CA LEU A 633 -4.81 3.17 -11.67
C LEU A 633 -3.30 3.49 -11.73
N ALA A 634 -2.87 4.38 -12.63
CA ALA A 634 -1.46 4.72 -12.86
C ALA A 634 -0.90 5.86 -11.95
N ASP A 635 0.43 6.02 -11.94
CA ASP A 635 1.15 7.05 -11.17
C ASP A 635 0.78 8.49 -11.52
N ASP A 636 0.60 8.77 -12.81
CA ASP A 636 0.30 10.10 -13.36
C ASP A 636 -1.10 10.60 -12.96
N THR A 637 -2.02 9.66 -12.78
CA THR A 637 -3.37 9.86 -12.21
C THR A 637 -3.38 9.78 -10.67
N GLY A 638 -2.22 9.55 -10.05
CA GLY A 638 -1.99 9.72 -8.61
C GLY A 638 -2.30 8.51 -7.74
N TRP A 639 -2.33 7.30 -8.30
CA TRP A 639 -2.68 6.07 -7.58
C TRP A 639 -1.56 5.52 -6.69
N ASN A 640 -0.33 6.01 -6.82
CA ASN A 640 0.80 5.79 -5.89
C ASN A 640 0.59 6.41 -4.49
N ARG A 641 -0.64 6.78 -4.12
CA ARG A 641 -1.01 7.34 -2.83
C ARG A 641 -1.68 6.28 -1.98
N GLU A 642 -1.20 6.17 -0.74
CA GLU A 642 -1.60 5.16 0.25
C GLU A 642 -3.11 4.95 0.36
N ARG A 643 -3.85 6.05 0.52
CA ARG A 643 -5.32 6.07 0.65
C ARG A 643 -6.11 5.67 -0.60
N PHE A 644 -5.43 5.29 -1.68
CA PHE A 644 -6.02 4.79 -2.93
C PHE A 644 -5.54 3.35 -3.21
N TYR A 645 -4.23 3.08 -3.36
CA TYR A 645 -3.78 1.72 -3.73
C TYR A 645 -4.11 0.64 -2.69
N ARG A 646 -4.15 0.98 -1.40
CA ARG A 646 -4.56 0.04 -0.33
C ARG A 646 -6.02 -0.43 -0.45
N THR A 647 -6.83 0.28 -1.23
CA THR A 647 -8.26 -0.02 -1.42
C THR A 647 -8.54 -0.81 -2.69
N ILE A 648 -7.50 -1.21 -3.43
CA ILE A 648 -7.64 -2.03 -4.65
C ILE A 648 -8.02 -3.47 -4.24
N GLN A 649 -9.22 -3.86 -4.65
CA GLN A 649 -9.86 -5.15 -4.39
C GLN A 649 -10.47 -5.67 -5.70
N PHE A 650 -10.75 -6.97 -5.75
CA PHE A 650 -11.39 -7.64 -6.88
C PHE A 650 -12.61 -8.41 -6.36
N ALA A 651 -13.75 -8.20 -7.00
CA ALA A 651 -15.01 -8.77 -6.57
C ALA A 651 -16.00 -8.78 -7.74
N ASP A 652 -16.73 -9.88 -7.97
CA ASP A 652 -17.86 -9.83 -8.91
C ASP A 652 -18.98 -9.02 -8.26
N VAL A 653 -19.17 -7.78 -8.73
CA VAL A 653 -20.22 -6.89 -8.23
C VAL A 653 -21.45 -6.92 -9.12
N ASN A 654 -21.49 -7.77 -10.15
CA ASN A 654 -22.53 -7.74 -11.18
C ASN A 654 -23.19 -9.09 -11.56
N ASP A 655 -22.70 -10.21 -11.01
CA ASP A 655 -23.18 -11.59 -11.23
C ASP A 655 -23.01 -12.03 -12.70
N ASP A 656 -21.79 -11.85 -13.23
CA ASP A 656 -21.41 -12.26 -14.59
C ASP A 656 -20.28 -13.29 -14.66
N GLY A 657 -19.77 -13.71 -13.50
CA GLY A 657 -18.71 -14.68 -13.31
C GLY A 657 -17.30 -14.09 -13.24
N ARG A 658 -17.12 -12.78 -13.50
CA ARG A 658 -15.80 -12.13 -13.47
C ARG A 658 -15.66 -11.19 -12.27
N ALA A 659 -14.49 -11.24 -11.65
CA ALA A 659 -14.12 -10.32 -10.60
C ALA A 659 -13.79 -8.93 -11.18
N ASP A 660 -14.62 -7.96 -10.86
CA ASP A 660 -14.48 -6.57 -11.29
C ASP A 660 -13.39 -5.85 -10.51
N LEU A 661 -12.70 -4.92 -11.16
CA LEU A 661 -11.65 -4.11 -10.53
C LEU A 661 -12.29 -3.01 -9.69
N CYS A 662 -12.24 -3.08 -8.37
CA CYS A 662 -12.83 -2.10 -7.47
C CYS A 662 -11.78 -1.32 -6.66
N ALA A 663 -11.97 -0.01 -6.49
CA ALA A 663 -11.11 0.81 -5.65
C ALA A 663 -11.73 2.15 -5.22
N ARG A 664 -11.14 2.77 -4.18
CA ARG A 664 -11.49 4.09 -3.70
C ARG A 664 -10.59 5.18 -4.31
N ALA A 665 -11.20 6.16 -4.97
CA ALA A 665 -10.54 7.39 -5.41
C ALA A 665 -10.85 8.57 -4.45
N SER A 666 -10.31 9.77 -4.72
CA SER A 666 -10.61 10.98 -3.93
C SER A 666 -12.09 11.37 -3.92
N ALA A 667 -12.88 10.90 -4.90
CA ALA A 667 -14.29 11.22 -5.08
C ALA A 667 -15.26 10.20 -4.44
N GLY A 668 -14.79 9.01 -4.06
CA GLY A 668 -15.65 7.91 -3.58
C GLY A 668 -15.16 6.53 -4.01
N TRP A 669 -15.95 5.49 -3.74
CA TRP A 669 -15.77 4.14 -4.25
C TRP A 669 -16.24 4.03 -5.71
N MET A 670 -15.56 3.20 -6.50
CA MET A 670 -15.91 2.92 -7.89
C MET A 670 -15.37 1.54 -8.31
N CYS A 671 -16.08 0.88 -9.21
CA CYS A 671 -15.64 -0.36 -9.83
C CYS A 671 -15.58 -0.19 -11.34
N TRP A 672 -14.68 -0.92 -11.99
CA TRP A 672 -14.59 -1.03 -13.43
C TRP A 672 -14.88 -2.49 -13.81
N LEU A 673 -16.02 -2.71 -14.46
CA LEU A 673 -16.52 -4.04 -14.78
C LEU A 673 -15.63 -4.73 -15.83
N SER A 674 -15.41 -6.03 -15.70
CA SER A 674 -14.57 -6.83 -16.60
C SER A 674 -15.32 -7.33 -17.83
N ASP A 675 -14.70 -7.20 -19.01
CA ASP A 675 -15.13 -7.86 -20.25
C ASP A 675 -14.23 -9.05 -20.63
N GLY A 676 -13.44 -9.55 -19.68
CA GLY A 676 -12.42 -10.58 -19.88
C GLY A 676 -11.25 -10.17 -20.79
N ASN A 677 -11.19 -8.89 -21.18
CA ASN A 677 -10.13 -8.33 -22.04
C ASN A 677 -9.57 -7.01 -21.47
N GLY A 678 -10.29 -6.41 -20.52
CA GLY A 678 -9.90 -5.29 -19.68
C GLY A 678 -11.08 -4.88 -18.81
N PHE A 679 -11.01 -3.65 -18.27
CA PHE A 679 -12.02 -3.12 -17.37
C PHE A 679 -12.64 -1.82 -17.95
N PRO A 680 -13.44 -1.91 -19.04
CA PRO A 680 -13.88 -0.73 -19.81
C PRO A 680 -15.00 0.09 -19.14
N THR A 681 -15.87 -0.56 -18.34
CA THR A 681 -17.14 0.03 -17.89
C THR A 681 -17.04 0.45 -16.43
N ARG A 682 -16.91 1.75 -16.14
CA ARG A 682 -16.96 2.24 -14.75
C ARG A 682 -18.41 2.33 -14.25
N ILE A 683 -18.67 1.74 -13.08
CA ILE A 683 -19.82 2.04 -12.23
C ILE A 683 -19.39 2.84 -10.99
N ASP A 684 -20.28 3.64 -10.44
CA ASP A 684 -20.02 4.46 -9.26
C ASP A 684 -20.70 3.90 -8.00
N GLY A 685 -19.97 3.94 -6.89
CA GLY A 685 -20.40 3.44 -5.59
C GLY A 685 -20.58 4.53 -4.53
N PRO A 686 -20.56 4.17 -3.23
CA PRO A 686 -20.77 5.12 -2.16
C PRO A 686 -19.76 6.29 -2.20
N PRO A 687 -20.19 7.52 -1.87
CA PRO A 687 -19.48 8.76 -2.18
C PRO A 687 -18.29 9.06 -1.26
N TRP A 688 -17.74 8.06 -0.57
CA TRP A 688 -16.70 8.06 0.47
C TRP A 688 -15.43 8.89 0.14
N SER A 689 -15.57 10.21 0.07
CA SER A 689 -14.60 11.12 -0.55
C SER A 689 -13.51 11.60 0.40
N ASP A 690 -12.40 12.10 -0.15
CA ASP A 690 -11.35 12.76 0.64
C ASP A 690 -11.91 13.99 1.40
N ALA A 691 -12.92 14.67 0.83
CA ALA A 691 -13.61 15.79 1.47
C ALA A 691 -14.60 15.35 2.57
N SER A 692 -15.04 14.09 2.55
CA SER A 692 -15.89 13.45 3.57
C SER A 692 -15.08 12.78 4.69
N GLY A 693 -13.76 13.02 4.75
CA GLY A 693 -12.86 12.44 5.77
C GLY A 693 -12.31 11.05 5.43
N TRP A 694 -12.87 10.34 4.45
CA TRP A 694 -12.47 8.97 4.06
C TRP A 694 -11.04 8.85 3.49
N GLY A 695 -10.30 9.95 3.39
CA GLY A 695 -8.85 9.93 3.15
C GLY A 695 -8.01 9.54 4.39
N GLU A 696 -8.62 9.33 5.56
CA GLU A 696 -7.96 8.84 6.78
C GLU A 696 -7.93 7.30 6.89
N ALA A 697 -6.82 6.73 7.40
CA ALA A 697 -6.58 5.28 7.43
C ALA A 697 -7.62 4.47 8.21
N LYS A 698 -8.11 5.02 9.33
CA LYS A 698 -9.22 4.50 10.17
C LYS A 698 -10.57 4.32 9.45
N TYR A 699 -10.65 4.76 8.20
CA TYR A 699 -11.80 4.57 7.32
C TYR A 699 -11.38 3.77 6.06
N TYR A 700 -10.44 4.25 5.24
CA TYR A 700 -10.15 3.56 3.97
C TYR A 700 -9.56 2.14 4.14
N ALA A 701 -8.81 1.85 5.20
CA ALA A 701 -8.25 0.51 5.45
C ALA A 701 -9.30 -0.50 5.99
N THR A 702 -10.52 -0.03 6.21
CA THR A 702 -11.67 -0.84 6.67
C THR A 702 -12.63 -1.22 5.56
N ILE A 703 -12.40 -0.76 4.32
CA ILE A 703 -13.26 -1.08 3.17
C ILE A 703 -13.11 -2.56 2.80
N ARG A 704 -14.22 -3.24 2.55
CA ARG A 704 -14.31 -4.65 2.15
C ARG A 704 -15.30 -4.78 1.00
N SER A 705 -14.86 -5.43 -0.07
CA SER A 705 -15.67 -5.97 -1.16
C SER A 705 -14.95 -7.22 -1.69
N GLY A 706 -15.67 -8.32 -1.86
CA GLY A 706 -15.15 -9.61 -2.27
C GLY A 706 -16.29 -10.52 -2.72
N GLY A 707 -16.02 -11.42 -3.68
CA GLY A 707 -17.04 -12.27 -4.29
C GLY A 707 -17.83 -13.15 -3.30
N PRO A 708 -18.97 -13.69 -3.73
CA PRO A 708 -19.77 -14.61 -2.91
C PRO A 708 -18.98 -15.89 -2.59
N ARG A 709 -19.36 -16.54 -1.49
CA ARG A 709 -18.87 -17.87 -1.11
C ARG A 709 -19.34 -18.87 -2.17
N ARG A 710 -18.44 -19.44 -2.98
CA ARG A 710 -18.76 -20.65 -3.77
C ARG A 710 -18.96 -21.81 -2.78
N GLN A 711 -20.19 -22.00 -2.27
CA GLN A 711 -20.55 -23.20 -1.52
C GLN A 711 -20.36 -24.41 -2.42
N ALA A 712 -19.75 -25.48 -1.90
CA ALA A 712 -19.79 -26.78 -2.56
C ALA A 712 -21.25 -27.25 -2.63
N ASP A 713 -21.71 -27.67 -3.81
CA ASP A 713 -23.12 -28.01 -4.03
C ASP A 713 -23.51 -29.21 -3.14
N PRO A 714 -24.51 -29.10 -2.22
CA PRO A 714 -24.78 -30.13 -1.20
C PRO A 714 -25.21 -31.53 -1.69
N GLY A 715 -25.15 -31.80 -2.99
CA GLY A 715 -25.40 -33.10 -3.61
C GLY A 715 -24.15 -33.84 -4.11
N GLU A 716 -22.99 -33.19 -4.23
CA GLU A 716 -21.79 -33.83 -4.78
C GLU A 716 -21.00 -34.56 -3.67
N GLN A 717 -21.20 -35.88 -3.58
CA GLN A 717 -20.25 -36.72 -2.84
C GLN A 717 -18.90 -36.68 -3.56
N PRO A 718 -17.75 -36.52 -2.86
CA PRO A 718 -16.44 -36.53 -3.50
C PRO A 718 -16.29 -37.76 -4.39
N GLY A 719 -16.12 -37.53 -5.69
CA GLY A 719 -16.13 -38.59 -6.69
C GLY A 719 -15.06 -39.63 -6.40
N GLU A 720 -15.47 -40.89 -6.18
CA GLU A 720 -14.57 -42.03 -6.34
C GLU A 720 -14.31 -42.21 -7.83
N ASP A 721 -13.51 -41.31 -8.41
CA ASP A 721 -13.14 -41.28 -9.83
C ASP A 721 -12.18 -42.44 -10.12
N VAL A 722 -12.77 -43.63 -10.20
CA VAL A 722 -12.12 -44.84 -10.68
C VAL A 722 -11.60 -44.58 -12.08
N ALA A 723 -10.28 -44.52 -12.23
CA ALA A 723 -9.64 -44.30 -13.53
C ALA A 723 -10.01 -45.42 -14.52
N VAL A 724 -10.93 -45.11 -15.44
CA VAL A 724 -11.30 -45.97 -16.57
C VAL A 724 -10.75 -45.36 -17.86
N SER A 725 -9.60 -45.88 -18.30
CA SER A 725 -9.06 -45.64 -19.63
C SER A 725 -9.91 -46.29 -20.72
N ASP A 726 -10.08 -45.59 -21.84
CA ASP A 726 -10.52 -46.05 -23.18
C ASP A 726 -10.93 -47.53 -23.36
N ASP A 727 -12.14 -47.76 -23.89
CA ASP A 727 -12.25 -48.39 -25.22
C ASP A 727 -13.61 -48.18 -25.91
N VAL A 728 -13.71 -48.53 -27.20
CA VAL A 728 -14.74 -48.02 -28.13
C VAL A 728 -15.92 -48.99 -28.41
N ALA A 729 -17.13 -48.50 -28.12
CA ALA A 729 -18.45 -48.79 -28.72
C ALA A 729 -19.04 -50.23 -28.75
N VAL A 730 -20.33 -50.33 -28.40
CA VAL A 730 -21.47 -50.64 -29.32
C VAL A 730 -22.77 -50.67 -28.48
N GLY A 731 -23.90 -50.23 -29.04
CA GLY A 731 -25.16 -50.06 -28.29
C GLY A 731 -26.07 -51.30 -28.21
N GLY A 732 -27.07 -51.23 -27.31
CA GLY A 732 -28.18 -52.17 -27.21
C GLY A 732 -29.15 -51.82 -26.07
N ASP A 733 -30.45 -51.78 -26.36
CA ASP A 733 -31.51 -51.55 -25.36
C ASP A 733 -31.73 -52.78 -24.45
N VAL A 734 -31.97 -52.56 -23.15
CA VAL A 734 -32.96 -53.30 -22.31
C VAL A 734 -33.33 -52.39 -21.11
N ALA A 735 -34.55 -52.53 -20.58
CA ALA A 735 -35.04 -51.79 -19.41
C ALA A 735 -35.69 -52.73 -18.36
N VAL A 736 -36.04 -52.15 -17.21
CA VAL A 736 -36.88 -52.69 -16.11
C VAL A 736 -36.21 -53.73 -15.18
N GLY A 737 -36.38 -53.53 -13.87
CA GLY A 737 -36.06 -54.49 -12.81
C GLY A 737 -36.22 -53.87 -11.42
N GLU A 738 -37.21 -54.33 -10.64
CA GLU A 738 -37.54 -53.79 -9.31
C GLU A 738 -37.04 -54.71 -8.17
N ASP A 739 -36.94 -54.11 -6.97
CA ASP A 739 -37.48 -54.62 -5.69
C ASP A 739 -36.62 -55.39 -4.65
N VAL A 740 -37.13 -55.30 -3.40
CA VAL A 740 -36.97 -56.13 -2.18
C VAL A 740 -35.66 -56.26 -1.37
N ALA A 741 -35.69 -55.56 -0.23
CA ALA A 741 -35.74 -56.12 1.14
C ALA A 741 -34.47 -56.33 2.01
N ALA A 742 -34.59 -55.74 3.21
CA ALA A 742 -33.75 -55.77 4.40
C ALA A 742 -33.43 -57.14 5.03
N ALA A 743 -32.41 -57.14 5.90
CA ALA A 743 -32.18 -58.13 6.96
C ALA A 743 -31.73 -57.42 8.27
N GLN A 744 -31.89 -58.10 9.41
CA GLN A 744 -31.67 -57.57 10.77
C GLN A 744 -30.48 -58.21 11.50
N ASP A 745 -30.06 -57.58 12.61
CA ASP A 745 -29.50 -58.14 13.85
C ASP A 745 -28.32 -59.14 13.77
N VAL A 746 -27.16 -58.72 14.32
CA VAL A 746 -26.63 -59.29 15.59
C VAL A 746 -25.90 -58.17 16.35
N GLY A 747 -25.98 -58.12 17.68
CA GLY A 747 -25.08 -57.31 18.52
C GLY A 747 -24.63 -58.08 19.77
N LEU A 748 -23.63 -57.58 20.51
CA LEU A 748 -23.37 -57.88 21.93
C LEU A 748 -22.22 -57.02 22.53
N VAL A 749 -22.38 -56.69 23.81
CA VAL A 749 -21.49 -56.07 24.84
C VAL A 749 -20.07 -56.70 24.95
N ALA A 750 -19.06 -56.12 25.64
CA ALA A 750 -19.03 -55.08 26.70
C ALA A 750 -17.68 -54.30 26.81
N ASP A 751 -17.60 -53.36 27.76
CA ASP A 751 -16.47 -52.50 28.10
C ASP A 751 -15.25 -53.20 28.74
N VAL A 752 -14.03 -52.63 28.53
CA VAL A 752 -12.99 -52.41 29.57
C VAL A 752 -12.18 -51.15 29.22
N ALA A 753 -11.82 -50.34 30.22
CA ALA A 753 -10.89 -49.19 30.12
C ALA A 753 -9.96 -49.15 31.37
N PRO A 754 -9.09 -48.15 31.54
CA PRO A 754 -7.93 -47.79 30.70
C PRO A 754 -6.61 -47.79 31.49
N LEU A 755 -5.44 -47.77 30.82
CA LEU A 755 -4.14 -47.48 31.47
C LEU A 755 -3.18 -46.64 30.60
N ASN A 756 -2.42 -45.79 31.29
CA ASN A 756 -1.38 -44.84 30.87
C ASN A 756 -0.56 -44.53 32.16
N PRO A 757 0.67 -43.96 32.18
CA PRO A 757 1.62 -43.61 31.11
C PRO A 757 3.04 -44.20 31.37
N SER A 758 4.08 -43.47 30.91
CA SER A 758 5.54 -43.58 31.20
C SER A 758 6.36 -44.54 30.32
N ASP A 759 7.64 -44.29 29.98
CA ASP A 759 8.50 -43.07 29.92
C ASP A 759 9.86 -43.48 29.26
N THR A 760 10.75 -42.53 29.02
CA THR A 760 12.23 -42.63 28.86
C THR A 760 12.89 -43.03 27.53
N SER A 761 13.96 -42.27 27.24
CA SER A 761 15.22 -42.64 26.55
C SER A 761 15.30 -42.79 25.02
N LEU A 762 15.72 -41.69 24.39
CA LEU A 762 16.78 -41.64 23.36
C LEU A 762 18.15 -42.11 23.92
N PRO A 763 19.24 -42.24 23.12
CA PRO A 763 19.35 -42.43 21.66
C PRO A 763 20.25 -43.64 21.29
N HIS A 764 20.49 -43.89 19.99
CA HIS A 764 21.73 -44.53 19.53
C HIS A 764 22.26 -43.92 18.22
N ASP A 765 23.52 -44.21 17.93
CA ASP A 765 24.50 -43.38 17.21
C ASP A 765 24.84 -43.91 15.79
N ALA A 766 25.65 -43.15 15.04
CA ALA A 766 26.25 -43.44 13.72
C ALA A 766 25.27 -43.67 12.55
N SER A 767 25.29 -42.93 11.44
CA SER A 767 26.38 -42.40 10.59
C SER A 767 27.07 -43.45 9.71
N LEU A 768 26.87 -43.32 8.39
CA LEU A 768 27.91 -43.26 7.34
C LEU A 768 27.24 -43.05 5.97
N ALA A 769 27.99 -42.54 5.01
CA ALA A 769 27.57 -42.38 3.62
C ALA A 769 28.46 -43.22 2.71
N ASP A 770 27.94 -43.63 1.55
CA ASP A 770 28.74 -43.76 0.33
C ASP A 770 27.88 -43.49 -0.92
N ALA A 771 28.52 -43.31 -2.07
CA ALA A 771 27.93 -42.79 -3.28
C ALA A 771 27.48 -43.86 -4.29
N GLY A 772 26.62 -43.44 -5.23
CA GLY A 772 26.30 -44.16 -6.46
C GLY A 772 25.95 -43.17 -7.58
N SER A 773 26.58 -43.31 -8.74
CA SER A 773 26.36 -42.48 -9.92
C SER A 773 25.46 -43.17 -10.95
N ASP A 774 24.89 -42.42 -11.89
CA ASP A 774 25.31 -42.50 -13.31
C ASP A 774 24.60 -41.47 -14.21
N ALA A 775 25.04 -41.40 -15.47
CA ALA A 775 25.00 -40.20 -16.32
C ALA A 775 23.77 -40.06 -17.25
N PRO A 776 23.48 -38.82 -17.71
CA PRO A 776 22.61 -38.55 -18.86
C PRO A 776 23.40 -38.53 -20.20
N PRO A 777 22.76 -38.79 -21.34
CA PRO A 777 23.29 -38.47 -22.68
C PRO A 777 22.60 -37.25 -23.32
N SER A 778 23.27 -36.64 -24.30
CA SER A 778 22.84 -35.41 -24.98
C SER A 778 22.66 -35.59 -26.49
N GLY A 779 21.87 -34.71 -27.10
CA GLY A 779 21.85 -34.43 -28.53
C GLY A 779 20.54 -33.77 -28.97
N ALA A 780 20.45 -32.94 -30.01
CA ALA A 780 21.38 -32.13 -30.79
C ALA A 780 20.58 -31.71 -32.03
N GLU A 781 20.44 -30.39 -32.25
CA GLU A 781 20.34 -29.69 -33.54
C GLU A 781 19.30 -30.11 -34.61
N VAL A 782 18.62 -29.10 -35.18
CA VAL A 782 18.60 -28.79 -36.62
C VAL A 782 18.04 -27.37 -36.80
N GLU A 783 18.71 -26.52 -37.60
CA GLU A 783 18.17 -25.23 -38.06
C GLU A 783 17.25 -25.42 -39.27
N THR A 784 16.30 -24.49 -39.51
CA THR A 784 16.00 -24.06 -40.90
C THR A 784 15.42 -22.65 -40.95
N THR A 785 15.57 -22.00 -42.11
CA THR A 785 15.51 -20.55 -42.29
C THR A 785 14.16 -20.00 -42.76
N ASN A 786 13.92 -18.73 -42.43
CA ASN A 786 13.17 -17.69 -43.18
C ASN A 786 12.34 -18.13 -44.40
N GLN A 787 11.08 -17.64 -44.46
CA GLN A 787 10.76 -16.56 -45.41
C GLN A 787 9.45 -15.81 -45.12
N THR A 788 9.39 -14.55 -45.57
CA THR A 788 8.19 -13.71 -45.60
C THR A 788 7.61 -13.64 -47.01
N SER A 789 6.28 -13.58 -47.13
CA SER A 789 5.58 -12.76 -48.14
C SER A 789 4.06 -12.82 -47.92
N ALA A 790 3.37 -11.77 -48.38
CA ALA A 790 1.91 -11.67 -48.33
C ALA A 790 1.27 -12.03 -49.67
N SER A 791 -0.03 -12.32 -49.66
CA SER A 791 -0.87 -12.18 -50.85
C SER A 791 -2.23 -11.59 -50.48
N ALA A 792 -2.84 -10.82 -51.38
CA ALA A 792 -4.14 -10.18 -51.18
C ALA A 792 -4.89 -10.08 -52.51
N SER A 793 -6.10 -10.64 -52.57
CA SER A 793 -7.05 -10.52 -53.69
C SER A 793 -8.38 -11.22 -53.34
N SER A 794 -9.54 -10.96 -53.97
CA SER A 794 -10.18 -9.69 -54.39
C SER A 794 -11.54 -9.99 -55.06
N CYS A 795 -12.58 -9.15 -54.83
CA CYS A 795 -13.79 -8.99 -55.69
C CYS A 795 -14.82 -10.16 -55.72
N THR A 796 -16.14 -10.01 -56.01
CA THR A 796 -17.05 -8.83 -56.15
C THR A 796 -18.55 -9.19 -56.08
N CYS A 797 -19.35 -8.30 -55.46
CA CYS A 797 -20.73 -7.82 -55.72
C CYS A 797 -21.81 -8.60 -56.53
N THR A 798 -23.05 -8.59 -56.00
CA THR A 798 -24.35 -8.17 -56.64
C THR A 798 -25.49 -8.22 -55.58
N LEU A 799 -26.69 -7.60 -55.67
CA LEU A 799 -27.16 -6.28 -56.16
C LEU A 799 -28.66 -6.05 -55.74
N SER A 800 -28.98 -5.08 -54.85
CA SER A 800 -30.22 -4.24 -54.76
C SER A 800 -31.66 -4.85 -54.87
N PRO A 801 -32.79 -4.09 -54.71
CA PRO A 801 -33.00 -2.66 -54.42
C PRO A 801 -33.94 -2.31 -53.22
N SER A 802 -34.07 -1.01 -52.92
CA SER A 802 -35.08 -0.41 -52.01
C SER A 802 -36.38 0.02 -52.74
N PRO A 803 -37.39 0.57 -52.04
CA PRO A 803 -37.58 2.04 -52.13
C PRO A 803 -38.10 2.76 -50.85
N HIS A 804 -38.01 4.10 -50.88
CA HIS A 804 -38.60 5.10 -49.95
C HIS A 804 -40.09 5.45 -50.36
N PRO A 805 -40.79 6.53 -49.91
CA PRO A 805 -40.48 7.63 -48.95
C PRO A 805 -41.63 8.13 -48.03
N ALA A 806 -41.35 9.07 -47.10
CA ALA A 806 -42.13 10.31 -46.81
C ALA A 806 -41.62 11.10 -45.57
N ALA A 807 -42.03 12.38 -45.45
CA ALA A 807 -41.85 13.32 -44.32
C ALA A 807 -43.04 14.33 -44.38
N PRO A 808 -43.07 15.57 -43.79
CA PRO A 808 -42.26 16.24 -42.75
C PRO A 808 -43.11 17.03 -41.69
N LEU A 809 -42.50 17.98 -40.94
CA LEU A 809 -43.13 19.13 -40.19
C LEU A 809 -43.97 18.77 -38.94
N ALA A 810 -44.12 19.57 -37.86
CA ALA A 810 -43.58 20.88 -37.40
C ALA A 810 -43.67 20.91 -35.82
N LEU A 811 -43.51 21.98 -35.01
CA LEU A 811 -43.36 23.44 -35.23
C LEU A 811 -42.40 24.11 -34.20
N ALA A 812 -42.86 24.98 -33.27
CA ALA A 812 -41.99 25.82 -32.44
C ALA A 812 -42.63 26.38 -31.14
N ALA A 813 -41.77 26.78 -30.19
CA ALA A 813 -41.98 27.87 -29.22
C ALA A 813 -40.65 28.64 -29.05
N LEU A 814 -40.66 29.94 -28.71
CA LEU A 814 -39.53 30.85 -29.02
C LEU A 814 -39.43 32.06 -28.06
N GLY A 815 -38.19 32.53 -27.77
CA GLY A 815 -37.91 33.79 -27.06
C GLY A 815 -36.44 33.86 -26.56
N LEU A 816 -35.46 34.39 -27.30
CA LEU A 816 -35.16 35.81 -27.65
C LEU A 816 -34.79 36.69 -26.44
N CYS A 817 -33.79 37.59 -26.46
CA CYS A 817 -32.50 37.72 -27.19
C CYS A 817 -31.70 38.90 -26.55
N VAL A 818 -30.38 39.08 -26.72
CA VAL A 818 -29.64 39.90 -27.73
C VAL A 818 -28.19 40.01 -27.19
N GLY A 819 -27.07 40.03 -27.93
CA GLY A 819 -26.77 39.87 -29.38
C GLY A 819 -25.38 40.46 -29.76
N VAL A 820 -25.01 40.41 -31.06
CA VAL A 820 -24.00 41.28 -31.77
C VAL A 820 -22.48 41.00 -31.53
N ILE A 821 -21.54 40.84 -32.51
CA ILE A 821 -21.60 40.61 -33.98
C ILE A 821 -20.18 40.25 -34.61
N ARG A 822 -20.15 39.41 -35.66
CA ARG A 822 -19.18 39.28 -36.82
C ARG A 822 -17.67 38.84 -36.71
N ARG A 823 -17.36 37.90 -37.64
CA ARG A 823 -16.14 37.75 -38.53
C ARG A 823 -14.79 37.30 -37.91
N ALA A 824 -13.88 36.62 -38.64
CA ALA A 824 -13.97 35.81 -39.87
C ALA A 824 -12.66 35.01 -40.15
N GLN A 825 -12.79 33.88 -40.87
CA GLN A 825 -11.83 33.20 -41.77
C GLN A 825 -10.30 33.31 -41.55
N ALA A 826 -9.64 32.14 -41.39
CA ALA A 826 -8.60 31.69 -42.33
C ALA A 826 -8.31 30.16 -42.21
N ARG A 827 -8.21 29.46 -43.34
CA ARG A 827 -7.43 28.21 -43.51
C ARG A 827 -6.26 28.55 -44.43
N LEU A 828 -5.09 27.91 -44.27
CA LEU A 828 -4.31 27.33 -45.39
C LEU A 828 -2.96 26.71 -44.94
N PHE A 829 -2.81 25.42 -45.25
CA PHE A 829 -1.59 24.72 -45.71
C PHE A 829 -0.20 25.39 -45.56
N LYS A 830 0.75 24.60 -45.04
CA LYS A 830 1.77 23.96 -45.92
C LYS A 830 2.32 22.67 -45.31
N ALA A 831 2.80 21.78 -46.19
CA ALA A 831 3.49 20.54 -45.85
C ALA A 831 4.95 20.61 -46.36
N GLY A 832 5.82 19.71 -45.90
CA GLY A 832 7.16 19.55 -46.45
C GLY A 832 8.03 18.54 -45.69
N ALA A 833 8.28 17.39 -46.34
CA ALA A 833 9.15 16.29 -45.93
C ALA A 833 8.84 15.66 -44.56
#